data_AF-A0A678TGZ3-F1
#
_entry.id   AF-A0A678TGZ3-F1
#
_cell.length_a   1.000
_cell.length_b   1.000
_cell.length_c   1.000
_cell.angle_alpha   90.00
_cell.angle_beta   90.00
_cell.angle_gamma   90.00
#
_symmetry.space_group_name_H-M   'P 1'
#
loop_
_entity.id
_entity.type
_entity.pdbx_description
1 polymer ?
#
loop_
_entity_poly.entity_id
_entity_poly.type
_entity_poly.pdbx_seq_one_letter_code
_entity_poly.pdbx_strand_id
1 'polypeptide(L)'
;MTQMKVVLSSQKLPLDASMDNVARAYHATETYVQALSYAKSLLKKLVGSSDLSSGSERSKEVDDVSVDTGSSSTGSQYLDELSDLLAQADMWLGRAELLQSLLGSGIIASLDDIADKESSSRLRDRLVSGERYSMAVYTCKKCKIDALPVWVAWGHALVRMEHYAQARVKFKQALQQYKGDATSIVTEIINTIEGGPPVDVSSVRSMYEHLAKSAATIFDDSLSADAYLNVLYMPSTFPRSERSRQSRDPIDNQFTSASSYLEDGPRSNLDSVRYAECIHYLQDYARPQMLAFMFRHGHYTEACSLFFPFSQPTTDGETSLSSIPSDPLTTDYGTIDDLCDLCLGYGAMAVLENTIRTITQSPTYHEAHMIQYMNTVLTRICNYCETHRHFNYLYNFLVLKDDHVASGLCCIQLFMNSMSQEEALRHLGHAKTHFEEALSVRDRTIEATKLVLRSARNKSAPGKMTRETVMKYSTRVSYQMDVVKALNSIDGPQWKTSLFGNPTDPETLRRRCMVVETLAEKHFDLAFRMLHEFDLPAVDIYAGVAASLAERKKGGQLTEFLKNIRGTIDDDEWDQVLGAAINVYANRHKERPDRLIDMLISNHRKVLACVVCGRLKSAFQIASRSGSVADVQYVAHQALHANALSVLDMCKQWLAQYM
;
A
#
# COMPACT_ATOMS: atom_id res chain seq x y z
N MET A 1 21.69 -64.56 4.09
CA MET A 1 21.08 -63.49 3.24
C MET A 1 19.93 -64.02 2.40
N THR A 2 20.09 -65.07 1.59
CA THR A 2 19.03 -65.70 0.78
C THR A 2 17.83 -66.19 1.57
N GLN A 3 18.04 -66.86 2.72
CA GLN A 3 16.94 -67.29 3.60
C GLN A 3 16.12 -66.11 4.14
N MET A 4 16.78 -65.02 4.54
CA MET A 4 16.13 -63.80 5.02
C MET A 4 15.24 -63.18 3.93
N LYS A 5 15.70 -63.16 2.67
CA LYS A 5 14.89 -62.69 1.52
C LYS A 5 13.64 -63.52 1.28
N VAL A 6 13.71 -64.84 1.46
CA VAL A 6 12.57 -65.73 1.24
C VAL A 6 11.52 -65.58 2.34
N VAL A 7 11.95 -65.53 3.61
CA VAL A 7 11.07 -65.52 4.78
C VAL A 7 10.43 -64.15 5.01
N LEU A 8 11.13 -63.06 4.70
CA LEU A 8 10.72 -61.70 5.02
C LEU A 8 10.37 -60.86 3.77
N SER A 9 10.01 -61.51 2.67
CA SER A 9 9.54 -60.84 1.45
C SER A 9 8.13 -60.27 1.60
N SER A 10 7.80 -59.28 0.76
CA SER A 10 6.45 -58.71 0.65
C SER A 10 5.36 -59.76 0.36
N GLN A 11 5.71 -60.86 -0.32
CA GLN A 11 4.80 -61.97 -0.59
C GLN A 11 4.38 -62.76 0.66
N LYS A 12 5.20 -62.74 1.71
CA LYS A 12 4.93 -63.43 2.99
C LYS A 12 4.37 -62.48 4.06
N LEU A 13 4.56 -61.18 3.89
CA LEU A 13 4.05 -60.11 4.74
C LEU A 13 3.29 -59.08 3.90
N PRO A 14 2.09 -59.42 3.39
CA PRO A 14 1.21 -58.45 2.75
C PRO A 14 0.74 -57.41 3.77
N LEU A 15 0.27 -56.25 3.30
CA LEU A 15 -0.16 -55.14 4.18
C LEU A 15 -1.32 -55.49 5.11
N ASP A 16 -2.10 -56.54 4.78
CA ASP A 16 -3.20 -57.07 5.59
C ASP A 16 -2.81 -58.30 6.43
N ALA A 17 -1.52 -58.51 6.68
CA ALA A 17 -1.05 -59.66 7.45
C ALA A 17 -1.57 -59.65 8.90
N SER A 18 -1.98 -60.82 9.39
CA SER A 18 -2.42 -60.99 10.79
C SER A 18 -1.28 -60.73 11.79
N MET A 19 -1.63 -60.33 13.02
CA MET A 19 -0.64 -60.08 14.08
C MET A 19 0.22 -61.31 14.39
N ASP A 20 -0.31 -62.52 14.20
CA ASP A 20 0.45 -63.77 14.36
C ASP A 20 1.53 -63.93 13.28
N ASN A 21 1.29 -63.44 12.06
CA ASN A 21 2.30 -63.42 10.99
C ASN A 21 3.39 -62.41 11.29
N VAL A 22 3.03 -61.25 11.84
CA VAL A 22 3.97 -60.21 12.29
C VAL A 22 4.84 -60.73 13.43
N ALA A 23 4.25 -61.43 14.42
CA ALA A 23 5.00 -62.04 15.53
C ALA A 23 5.97 -63.12 15.05
N ARG A 24 5.54 -63.99 14.12
CA ARG A 24 6.43 -65.00 13.51
C ARG A 24 7.57 -64.37 12.73
N ALA A 25 7.28 -63.32 11.96
CA ALA A 25 8.31 -62.57 11.24
C ALA A 25 9.27 -61.86 12.20
N TYR A 26 8.78 -61.31 13.32
CA TYR A 26 9.61 -60.68 14.35
C TYR A 26 10.61 -61.70 14.96
N HIS A 27 10.13 -62.86 15.39
CA HIS A 27 11.02 -63.91 15.91
C HIS A 27 12.01 -64.41 14.86
N ALA A 28 11.60 -64.52 13.60
CA ALA A 28 12.53 -64.83 12.51
C ALA A 28 13.60 -63.73 12.37
N THR A 29 13.24 -62.45 12.39
CA THR A 29 14.22 -61.35 12.34
C THR A 29 15.19 -61.35 13.51
N GLU A 30 14.73 -61.67 14.73
CA GLU A 30 15.58 -61.76 15.92
C GLU A 30 16.68 -62.83 15.74
N THR A 31 16.30 -64.02 15.25
CA THR A 31 17.29 -65.07 14.96
C THR A 31 18.29 -64.65 13.88
N TYR A 32 17.85 -63.93 12.86
CA TYR A 32 18.75 -63.42 11.81
C TYR A 32 19.69 -62.32 12.33
N VAL A 33 19.24 -61.43 13.23
CA VAL A 33 20.10 -60.42 13.85
C VAL A 33 21.19 -61.08 14.71
N GLN A 34 20.83 -62.09 15.51
CA GLN A 34 21.81 -62.87 16.28
C GLN A 34 22.81 -63.60 15.37
N ALA A 35 22.35 -64.22 14.30
CA ALA A 35 23.22 -64.90 13.33
C ALA A 35 24.15 -63.93 12.60
N LEU A 36 23.65 -62.77 12.16
CA LEU A 36 24.45 -61.75 11.45
C LEU A 36 25.45 -61.04 12.38
N SER A 37 25.08 -60.78 13.64
CA SER A 37 26.01 -60.21 14.62
C SER A 37 27.16 -61.17 14.97
N TYR A 38 26.85 -62.46 15.09
CA TYR A 38 27.85 -63.51 15.27
C TYR A 38 28.77 -63.61 14.04
N ALA A 39 28.21 -63.65 12.83
CA ALA A 39 28.98 -63.68 11.59
C ALA A 39 29.90 -62.45 11.44
N LYS A 40 29.40 -61.25 11.75
CA LYS A 40 30.18 -60.02 11.81
C LYS A 40 31.34 -60.11 12.80
N SER A 41 31.11 -60.66 14.00
CA SER A 41 32.16 -60.81 15.01
C SER A 41 33.28 -61.74 14.57
N LEU A 42 32.94 -62.80 13.81
CA LEU A 42 33.90 -63.72 13.21
C LEU A 42 34.68 -63.07 12.06
N LEU A 43 34.00 -62.35 11.16
CA LEU A 43 34.64 -61.60 10.07
C LEU A 43 35.61 -60.54 10.60
N LYS A 44 35.23 -59.80 11.65
CA LYS A 44 36.12 -58.85 12.33
C LYS A 44 37.36 -59.51 12.93
N LYS A 45 37.22 -60.71 13.50
CA LYS A 45 38.36 -61.48 14.03
C LYS A 45 39.30 -61.94 12.92
N LEU A 46 38.75 -62.32 11.76
CA LEU A 46 39.53 -62.74 10.58
C LEU A 46 40.32 -61.57 9.97
N VAL A 47 39.69 -60.40 9.79
CA VAL A 47 40.35 -59.17 9.31
C VAL A 47 41.40 -58.67 10.31
N GLY A 48 41.10 -58.69 11.61
CA GLY A 48 42.07 -58.30 12.65
C GLY A 48 43.22 -59.31 12.83
N SER A 49 43.06 -60.56 12.40
CA SER A 49 44.10 -61.59 12.44
C SER A 49 45.03 -61.57 11.23
N SER A 50 44.59 -61.04 10.07
CA SER A 50 45.46 -60.87 8.90
C SER A 50 46.48 -59.75 9.07
N ASP A 51 46.14 -58.68 9.80
CA ASP A 51 47.08 -57.58 10.13
C ASP A 51 48.18 -58.01 11.12
N LEU A 52 47.97 -59.11 11.84
CA LEU A 52 48.93 -59.68 12.79
C LEU A 52 49.80 -60.80 12.18
N SER A 53 49.54 -61.21 10.94
CA SER A 53 50.29 -62.27 10.25
C SER A 53 51.45 -61.77 9.40
N SER A 54 51.74 -60.46 9.37
CA SER A 54 52.88 -59.87 8.65
C SER A 54 53.94 -59.26 9.57
N GLY A 55 54.13 -59.79 10.78
CA GLY A 55 55.03 -59.19 11.77
C GLY A 55 55.75 -60.17 12.69
N SER A 56 56.78 -60.84 12.18
CA SER A 56 57.92 -61.39 12.96
C SER A 56 59.00 -61.78 11.94
N GLU A 57 60.24 -61.28 11.88
CA GLU A 57 61.20 -60.95 12.95
C GLU A 57 62.14 -59.78 12.55
N ARG A 58 62.45 -58.94 13.55
CA ARG A 58 63.70 -58.19 13.80
C ARG A 58 64.71 -57.86 12.67
N SER A 59 64.90 -56.55 12.49
CA SER A 59 66.12 -55.76 12.79
C SER A 59 66.93 -55.11 11.65
N LYS A 60 67.03 -53.77 11.80
CA LYS A 60 68.13 -52.83 11.46
C LYS A 60 68.54 -52.55 10.00
N GLU A 61 68.26 -51.29 9.65
CA GLU A 61 69.17 -50.29 9.03
C GLU A 61 69.50 -50.33 7.53
N VAL A 62 69.14 -49.20 6.88
CA VAL A 62 69.85 -48.46 5.80
C VAL A 62 69.63 -48.84 4.33
N ASP A 63 69.11 -47.83 3.61
CA ASP A 63 69.27 -47.40 2.20
C ASP A 63 69.16 -48.36 0.99
N ASP A 64 68.19 -47.97 0.14
CA ASP A 64 68.27 -47.74 -1.31
C ASP A 64 68.10 -48.89 -2.33
N VAL A 65 67.43 -48.51 -3.43
CA VAL A 65 67.32 -49.13 -4.78
C VAL A 65 66.41 -50.35 -4.99
N SER A 66 65.38 -50.13 -5.84
CA SER A 66 64.94 -50.90 -7.04
C SER A 66 65.16 -52.44 -7.03
N VAL A 67 64.22 -53.32 -7.40
CA VAL A 67 63.41 -53.41 -8.63
C VAL A 67 62.28 -54.43 -8.41
N ASP A 68 61.24 -54.32 -9.24
CA ASP A 68 60.19 -55.31 -9.53
C ASP A 68 60.53 -56.79 -9.31
N THR A 69 59.61 -57.54 -8.70
CA THR A 69 59.03 -58.75 -9.30
C THR A 69 57.82 -59.24 -8.49
N GLY A 70 56.70 -59.40 -9.19
CA GLY A 70 55.39 -59.63 -8.59
C GLY A 70 55.22 -60.97 -7.89
N SER A 71 54.41 -60.95 -6.82
CA SER A 71 53.50 -62.02 -6.39
C SER A 71 52.71 -61.55 -5.14
N SER A 72 51.76 -60.63 -5.29
CA SER A 72 50.86 -60.21 -4.19
C SER A 72 49.43 -59.91 -4.65
N SER A 73 48.99 -60.47 -5.78
CA SER A 73 47.63 -60.25 -6.28
C SER A 73 46.57 -61.05 -5.51
N THR A 74 46.89 -62.21 -4.93
CA THR A 74 45.90 -63.08 -4.25
C THR A 74 45.60 -62.65 -2.81
N GLY A 75 46.59 -62.17 -2.06
CA GLY A 75 46.39 -61.69 -0.69
C GLY A 75 45.63 -60.37 -0.60
N SER A 76 45.84 -59.47 -1.57
CA SER A 76 45.10 -58.20 -1.67
C SER A 76 43.64 -58.42 -2.09
N GLN A 77 43.37 -59.36 -3.00
CA GLN A 77 42.01 -59.72 -3.41
C GLN A 77 41.22 -60.36 -2.26
N TYR A 78 41.85 -61.25 -1.48
CA TYR A 78 41.20 -61.90 -0.35
C TYR A 78 40.86 -60.92 0.78
N LEU A 79 41.72 -59.93 1.05
CA LEU A 79 41.47 -58.89 2.04
C LEU A 79 40.36 -57.92 1.59
N ASP A 80 40.34 -57.57 0.30
CA ASP A 80 39.29 -56.75 -0.31
C ASP A 80 37.93 -57.46 -0.29
N GLU A 81 37.90 -58.76 -0.63
CA GLU A 81 36.70 -59.61 -0.54
C GLU A 81 36.19 -59.77 0.91
N LEU A 82 37.09 -59.88 1.89
CA LEU A 82 36.72 -59.93 3.32
C LEU A 82 36.15 -58.58 3.82
N SER A 83 36.72 -57.48 3.34
CA SER A 83 36.22 -56.13 3.61
C SER A 83 34.82 -55.94 3.00
N ASP A 84 34.61 -56.41 1.77
CA ASP A 84 33.32 -56.40 1.08
C ASP A 84 32.28 -57.28 1.79
N LEU A 85 32.65 -58.47 2.25
CA LEU A 85 31.78 -59.35 3.02
C LEU A 85 31.42 -58.74 4.38
N LEU A 86 32.35 -58.04 5.02
CA LEU A 86 32.11 -57.32 6.27
C LEU A 86 31.17 -56.13 6.05
N ALA A 87 31.36 -55.37 4.97
CA ALA A 87 30.46 -54.29 4.58
C ALA A 87 29.04 -54.80 4.24
N GLN A 88 28.95 -55.95 3.56
CA GLN A 88 27.67 -56.61 3.30
C GLN A 88 27.02 -57.10 4.60
N ALA A 89 27.76 -57.75 5.49
CA ALA A 89 27.25 -58.18 6.80
C ALA A 89 26.74 -57.00 7.62
N ASP A 90 27.45 -55.86 7.61
CA ASP A 90 27.03 -54.62 8.27
C ASP A 90 25.76 -54.01 7.68
N MET A 91 25.64 -54.00 6.34
CA MET A 91 24.44 -53.55 5.66
C MET A 91 23.23 -54.45 5.99
N TRP A 92 23.40 -55.77 5.93
CA TRP A 92 22.33 -56.72 6.20
C TRP A 92 21.92 -56.76 7.67
N LEU A 93 22.87 -56.62 8.59
CA LEU A 93 22.60 -56.47 10.01
C LEU A 93 21.79 -55.19 10.26
N GLY A 94 22.18 -54.06 9.66
CA GLY A 94 21.43 -52.81 9.78
C GLY A 94 20.00 -52.89 9.27
N ARG A 95 19.75 -53.63 8.17
CA ARG A 95 18.41 -53.90 7.64
C ARG A 95 17.60 -54.83 8.54
N ALA A 96 18.23 -55.86 9.10
CA ALA A 96 17.60 -56.81 10.01
C ALA A 96 17.20 -56.15 11.34
N GLU A 97 18.06 -55.31 11.92
CA GLU A 97 17.76 -54.51 13.11
C GLU A 97 16.60 -53.52 12.86
N LEU A 98 16.59 -52.86 11.70
CA LEU A 98 15.53 -51.96 11.32
C LEU A 98 14.18 -52.69 11.22
N LEU A 99 14.18 -53.83 10.54
CA LEU A 99 12.99 -54.65 10.36
C LEU A 99 12.48 -55.24 11.68
N GLN A 100 13.40 -55.70 12.55
CA GLN A 100 13.06 -56.14 13.91
C GLN A 100 12.40 -55.01 14.71
N SER A 101 12.93 -53.79 14.65
CA SER A 101 12.36 -52.62 15.36
C SER A 101 10.97 -52.24 14.83
N LEU A 102 10.77 -52.31 13.51
CA LEU A 102 9.48 -52.05 12.86
C LEU A 102 8.44 -53.11 13.23
N LEU A 103 8.77 -54.39 13.11
CA LEU A 103 7.86 -55.48 13.46
C LEU A 103 7.55 -55.52 14.96
N GLY A 104 8.54 -55.23 15.81
CA GLY A 104 8.39 -55.15 17.26
C GLY A 104 7.51 -53.98 17.73
N SER A 105 7.41 -52.92 16.94
CA SER A 105 6.47 -51.81 17.17
C SER A 105 5.10 -52.02 16.50
N GLY A 106 4.82 -53.24 16.01
CA GLY A 106 3.54 -53.60 15.37
C GLY A 106 3.37 -53.00 13.98
N ILE A 107 4.47 -52.70 13.28
CA ILE A 107 4.47 -52.15 11.93
C ILE A 107 4.73 -53.27 10.94
N ILE A 108 3.78 -53.50 10.04
CA ILE A 108 3.97 -54.42 8.92
C ILE A 108 4.98 -53.79 7.97
N ALA A 109 6.17 -54.37 7.90
CA ALA A 109 7.23 -54.01 6.99
C ALA A 109 7.87 -55.28 6.46
N SER A 110 8.30 -55.24 5.21
CA SER A 110 9.01 -56.34 4.55
C SER A 110 10.44 -55.94 4.21
N LEU A 111 11.25 -56.91 3.83
CA LEU A 111 12.59 -56.64 3.33
C LEU A 111 12.57 -55.85 2.01
N ASP A 112 11.53 -56.01 1.21
CA ASP A 112 11.34 -55.29 -0.06
C ASP A 112 11.06 -53.80 0.19
N ASP A 113 10.40 -53.47 1.30
CA ASP A 113 10.19 -52.09 1.75
C ASP A 113 11.51 -51.39 2.12
N ILE A 114 12.56 -52.14 2.46
CA ILE A 114 13.88 -51.62 2.90
C ILE A 114 14.98 -51.87 1.84
N ALA A 115 14.62 -52.52 0.73
CA ALA A 115 15.57 -52.96 -0.29
C ALA A 115 16.23 -51.77 -1.01
N ASP A 116 15.41 -50.80 -1.43
CA ASP A 116 15.80 -49.66 -2.24
C ASP A 116 15.37 -48.34 -1.60
N LYS A 117 16.01 -47.24 -2.02
CA LYS A 117 15.67 -45.89 -1.54
C LYS A 117 14.22 -45.53 -1.82
N GLU A 118 13.68 -45.89 -2.98
CA GLU A 118 12.28 -45.59 -3.36
C GLU A 118 11.27 -46.38 -2.52
N SER A 119 11.49 -47.69 -2.35
CA SER A 119 10.65 -48.54 -1.48
C SER A 119 10.68 -48.06 -0.03
N SER A 120 11.85 -47.64 0.44
CA SER A 120 12.01 -47.10 1.79
C SER A 120 11.37 -45.71 1.94
N SER A 121 11.33 -44.88 0.89
CA SER A 121 10.54 -43.64 0.88
C SER A 121 9.04 -43.92 0.95
N ARG A 122 8.54 -44.94 0.23
CA ARG A 122 7.13 -45.38 0.33
C ARG A 122 6.81 -45.90 1.74
N LEU A 123 7.73 -46.65 2.37
CA LEU A 123 7.61 -47.07 3.76
C LEU A 123 7.56 -45.88 4.71
N ARG A 124 8.44 -44.89 4.53
CA ARG A 124 8.43 -43.64 5.30
C ARG A 124 7.07 -42.93 5.17
N ASP A 125 6.55 -42.78 3.97
CA ASP A 125 5.28 -42.09 3.73
C ASP A 125 4.11 -42.86 4.37
N ARG A 126 4.14 -44.20 4.33
CA ARG A 126 3.20 -45.07 5.07
C ARG A 126 3.29 -44.87 6.59
N LEU A 127 4.51 -44.80 7.14
CA LEU A 127 4.73 -44.56 8.57
C LEU A 127 4.24 -43.18 9.01
N VAL A 128 4.44 -42.16 8.16
CA VAL A 128 3.94 -40.80 8.36
C VAL A 128 2.40 -40.79 8.35
N SER A 129 1.77 -41.50 7.40
CA SER A 129 0.31 -41.61 7.34
C SER A 129 -0.30 -42.33 8.55
N GLY A 130 0.46 -43.24 9.17
CA GLY A 130 0.08 -43.92 10.41
C GLY A 130 0.49 -43.20 11.69
N GLU A 131 0.94 -41.95 11.61
CA GLU A 131 1.40 -41.12 12.74
C GLU A 131 2.56 -41.71 13.58
N ARG A 132 3.30 -42.68 13.01
CA ARG A 132 4.45 -43.34 13.66
C ARG A 132 5.76 -42.61 13.35
N TYR A 133 5.81 -41.33 13.69
CA TYR A 133 6.90 -40.42 13.30
C TYR A 133 8.30 -40.83 13.83
N SER A 134 8.38 -41.35 15.06
CA SER A 134 9.65 -41.80 15.65
C SER A 134 10.29 -42.94 14.83
N MET A 135 9.47 -43.91 14.41
CA MET A 135 9.90 -45.01 13.57
C MET A 135 10.21 -44.54 12.14
N ALA A 136 9.45 -43.58 11.61
CA ALA A 136 9.76 -42.95 10.33
C ALA A 136 11.14 -42.27 10.33
N VAL A 137 11.48 -41.48 11.35
CA VAL A 137 12.81 -40.86 11.49
C VAL A 137 13.91 -41.94 11.60
N TYR A 138 13.65 -43.00 12.36
CA TYR A 138 14.59 -44.12 12.49
C TYR A 138 14.83 -44.83 11.15
N THR A 139 13.77 -45.05 10.35
CA THR A 139 13.91 -45.59 8.98
C THR A 139 14.70 -44.67 8.07
N CYS A 140 14.45 -43.36 8.09
CA CYS A 140 15.22 -42.41 7.29
C CYS A 140 16.72 -42.43 7.63
N LYS A 141 17.06 -42.49 8.94
CA LYS A 141 18.45 -42.54 9.41
C LYS A 141 19.16 -43.83 9.00
N LYS A 142 18.48 -44.99 9.12
CA LYS A 142 19.05 -46.30 8.78
C LYS A 142 19.13 -46.53 7.26
N CYS A 143 18.15 -46.07 6.49
CA CYS A 143 18.11 -46.21 5.02
C CYS A 143 18.82 -45.07 4.26
N LYS A 144 19.32 -44.04 4.96
CA LYS A 144 19.94 -42.83 4.38
C LYS A 144 19.02 -42.11 3.39
N ILE A 145 17.77 -41.86 3.82
CA ILE A 145 16.73 -41.18 3.04
C ILE A 145 16.41 -39.86 3.70
N ASP A 146 15.87 -38.93 2.91
CA ASP A 146 15.46 -37.63 3.39
C ASP A 146 14.43 -37.74 4.53
N ALA A 147 14.76 -37.12 5.66
CA ALA A 147 13.95 -37.06 6.86
C ALA A 147 13.10 -35.79 6.93
N LEU A 148 13.32 -34.81 6.04
CA LEU A 148 12.59 -33.54 6.01
C LEU A 148 11.06 -33.74 5.99
N PRO A 149 10.46 -34.59 5.12
CA PRO A 149 9.00 -34.76 5.09
C PRO A 149 8.43 -35.32 6.40
N VAL A 150 9.22 -36.12 7.12
CA VAL A 150 8.82 -36.70 8.41
C VAL A 150 8.79 -35.62 9.49
N TRP A 151 9.81 -34.77 9.56
CA TRP A 151 9.87 -33.69 10.54
C TRP A 151 8.77 -32.65 10.31
N VAL A 152 8.49 -32.31 9.04
CA VAL A 152 7.39 -31.41 8.67
C VAL A 152 6.06 -32.03 9.08
N ALA A 153 5.76 -33.27 8.67
CA ALA A 153 4.51 -33.93 9.02
C ALA A 153 4.32 -34.11 10.54
N TRP A 154 5.39 -34.43 11.28
CA TRP A 154 5.36 -34.50 12.74
C TRP A 154 5.09 -33.14 13.37
N GLY A 155 5.73 -32.08 12.89
CA GLY A 155 5.48 -30.71 13.32
C GLY A 155 4.02 -30.31 13.12
N HIS A 156 3.44 -30.56 11.93
CA HIS A 156 2.03 -30.25 11.65
C HIS A 156 1.06 -31.04 12.53
N ALA A 157 1.34 -32.32 12.80
CA ALA A 157 0.54 -33.11 13.74
C ALA A 157 0.58 -32.50 15.16
N LEU A 158 1.76 -32.08 15.63
CA LEU A 158 1.90 -31.42 16.93
C LEU A 158 1.18 -30.06 16.99
N VAL A 159 1.18 -29.29 15.89
CA VAL A 159 0.41 -28.03 15.79
C VAL A 159 -1.09 -28.29 15.89
N ARG A 160 -1.61 -29.33 15.22
CA ARG A 160 -3.03 -29.69 15.32
C ARG A 160 -3.45 -30.14 16.72
N MET A 161 -2.49 -30.63 17.51
CA MET A 161 -2.66 -31.02 18.91
C MET A 161 -2.33 -29.89 19.90
N GLU A 162 -2.14 -28.65 19.41
CA GLU A 162 -1.82 -27.44 20.20
C GLU A 162 -0.50 -27.54 21.01
N HIS A 163 0.39 -28.46 20.65
CA HIS A 163 1.69 -28.65 21.30
C HIS A 163 2.80 -27.84 20.60
N TYR A 164 2.64 -26.52 20.59
CA TYR A 164 3.51 -25.59 19.86
C TYR A 164 4.99 -25.67 20.24
N ALA A 165 5.32 -25.77 21.53
CA ALA A 165 6.71 -25.87 21.99
C ALA A 165 7.44 -27.10 21.41
N GLN A 166 6.75 -28.25 21.32
CA GLN A 166 7.31 -29.45 20.73
C GLN A 166 7.39 -29.32 19.20
N ALA A 167 6.36 -28.74 18.57
CA ALA A 167 6.35 -28.48 17.14
C ALA A 167 7.54 -27.61 16.69
N ARG A 168 7.86 -26.54 17.44
CA ARG A 168 9.02 -25.66 17.18
C ARG A 168 10.33 -26.43 17.06
N VAL A 169 10.57 -27.38 17.97
CA VAL A 169 11.79 -28.20 17.94
C VAL A 169 11.83 -29.08 16.69
N LYS A 170 10.68 -29.64 16.27
CA LYS A 170 10.60 -30.48 15.06
C LYS A 170 10.76 -29.67 13.78
N PHE A 171 10.12 -28.52 13.69
CA PHE A 171 10.29 -27.62 12.54
C PHE A 171 11.70 -27.04 12.46
N LYS A 172 12.33 -26.71 13.60
CA LYS A 172 13.74 -26.31 13.62
C LYS A 172 14.65 -27.40 13.05
N GLN A 173 14.39 -28.67 13.39
CA GLN A 173 15.12 -29.82 12.83
C GLN A 173 14.87 -30.01 11.33
N ALA A 174 13.63 -29.78 10.86
CA ALA A 174 13.29 -29.81 9.44
C ALA A 174 14.04 -28.72 8.67
N LEU A 175 13.97 -27.47 9.15
CA LEU A 175 14.53 -26.30 8.49
C LEU A 175 16.06 -26.31 8.49
N GLN A 176 16.71 -26.90 9.50
CA GLN A 176 18.17 -27.13 9.49
C GLN A 176 18.63 -28.09 8.39
N GLN A 177 17.77 -29.02 7.95
CA GLN A 177 18.08 -29.98 6.89
C GLN A 177 17.67 -29.48 5.50
N TYR A 178 16.85 -28.43 5.46
CA TYR A 178 16.34 -27.85 4.23
C TYR A 178 17.37 -26.93 3.58
N LYS A 179 17.63 -27.14 2.28
CA LYS A 179 18.60 -26.36 1.49
C LYS A 179 17.93 -25.34 0.55
N GLY A 180 16.60 -25.26 0.55
CA GLY A 180 15.82 -24.36 -0.31
C GLY A 180 15.23 -23.17 0.44
N ASP A 181 14.31 -22.46 -0.20
CA ASP A 181 13.60 -21.33 0.38
C ASP A 181 12.62 -21.77 1.49
N ALA A 182 12.96 -21.48 2.74
CA ALA A 182 12.18 -21.84 3.94
C ALA A 182 10.78 -21.21 3.95
N THR A 183 10.57 -20.15 3.16
CA THR A 183 9.33 -19.39 3.07
C THR A 183 8.11 -20.26 2.72
N SER A 184 8.27 -21.23 1.81
CA SER A 184 7.16 -22.13 1.42
C SER A 184 6.71 -23.05 2.57
N ILE A 185 7.65 -23.49 3.41
CA ILE A 185 7.34 -24.35 4.56
C ILE A 185 6.68 -23.52 5.65
N VAL A 186 7.19 -22.30 5.89
CA VAL A 186 6.63 -21.37 6.89
C VAL A 186 5.20 -20.97 6.55
N THR A 187 4.90 -20.68 5.28
CA THR A 187 3.52 -20.40 4.84
C THR A 187 2.58 -21.58 5.06
N GLU A 188 3.04 -22.82 4.82
CA GLU A 188 2.26 -24.04 5.12
C GLU A 188 2.01 -24.22 6.62
N ILE A 189 3.01 -23.92 7.46
CA ILE A 189 2.88 -23.93 8.93
C ILE A 189 1.82 -22.91 9.37
N ILE A 190 1.91 -21.68 8.87
CA ILE A 190 0.95 -20.61 9.18
C ILE A 190 -0.46 -20.99 8.74
N ASN A 191 -0.63 -21.49 7.51
CA ASN A 191 -1.92 -21.97 7.02
C ASN A 191 -2.49 -23.11 7.88
N THR A 192 -1.63 -23.94 8.49
CA THR A 192 -2.07 -25.00 9.43
C THR A 192 -2.52 -24.44 10.77
N ILE A 193 -1.86 -23.39 11.26
CA ILE A 193 -2.22 -22.70 12.52
C ILE A 193 -3.51 -21.87 12.32
N GLU A 194 -3.63 -21.18 11.19
CA GLU A 194 -4.82 -20.43 10.75
C GLU A 194 -6.01 -21.34 10.45
N GLY A 195 -5.75 -22.48 9.80
CA GLY A 195 -6.73 -23.52 9.52
C GLY A 195 -7.04 -24.44 10.71
N GLY A 196 -6.43 -24.19 11.89
CA GLY A 196 -6.74 -24.90 13.12
C GLY A 196 -8.22 -24.71 13.49
N PRO A 197 -8.96 -25.78 13.82
CA PRO A 197 -10.41 -25.69 13.96
C PRO A 197 -10.79 -24.76 15.14
N PRO A 198 -11.92 -24.02 15.06
CA PRO A 198 -12.56 -23.51 16.27
C PRO A 198 -12.97 -24.71 17.12
N VAL A 199 -12.28 -24.92 18.25
CA VAL A 199 -12.54 -26.03 19.19
C VAL A 199 -14.00 -25.93 19.64
N ASP A 200 -14.78 -27.01 19.65
CA ASP A 200 -14.90 -27.73 20.91
C ASP A 200 -15.26 -29.22 20.79
N VAL A 201 -14.24 -30.07 20.63
CA VAL A 201 -14.37 -31.52 20.72
C VAL A 201 -14.77 -31.96 22.15
N SER A 202 -14.57 -31.14 23.19
CA SER A 202 -15.03 -31.45 24.55
C SER A 202 -16.52 -31.12 24.76
N SER A 203 -17.05 -30.07 24.15
CA SER A 203 -18.50 -29.82 24.06
C SER A 203 -19.19 -30.85 23.17
N VAL A 204 -18.56 -31.26 22.06
CA VAL A 204 -19.08 -32.33 21.20
C VAL A 204 -19.05 -33.68 21.91
N ARG A 205 -17.97 -34.00 22.65
CA ARG A 205 -17.85 -35.25 23.44
C ARG A 205 -18.75 -35.24 24.68
N SER A 206 -18.94 -34.09 25.33
CA SER A 206 -19.90 -33.89 26.43
C SER A 206 -21.35 -34.01 25.96
N MET A 207 -21.71 -33.41 24.81
CA MET A 207 -23.01 -33.63 24.16
C MET A 207 -23.21 -35.10 23.78
N TYR A 208 -22.20 -35.76 23.21
CA TYR A 208 -22.29 -37.17 22.83
C TYR A 208 -22.45 -38.07 24.06
N GLU A 209 -21.77 -37.76 25.16
CA GLU A 209 -21.85 -38.52 26.40
C GLU A 209 -23.16 -38.27 27.17
N HIS A 210 -23.71 -37.06 27.11
CA HIS A 210 -25.05 -36.76 27.63
C HIS A 210 -26.15 -37.42 26.79
N LEU A 211 -26.02 -37.43 25.46
CA LEU A 211 -26.94 -38.08 24.52
C LEU A 211 -26.91 -39.61 24.65
N ALA A 212 -25.73 -40.19 24.84
CA ALA A 212 -25.57 -41.63 25.06
C ALA A 212 -26.13 -42.08 26.42
N LYS A 213 -25.99 -41.25 27.47
CA LYS A 213 -26.57 -41.52 28.80
C LYS A 213 -28.09 -41.33 28.83
N SER A 214 -28.64 -40.36 28.10
CA SER A 214 -30.09 -40.14 28.02
C SER A 214 -30.80 -41.15 27.11
N ALA A 215 -30.19 -41.59 26.00
CA ALA A 215 -30.74 -42.62 25.12
C ALA A 215 -30.83 -44.00 25.79
N ALA A 216 -29.89 -44.34 26.69
CA ALA A 216 -29.93 -45.59 27.44
C ALA A 216 -31.07 -45.67 28.48
N THR A 217 -31.61 -44.52 28.91
CA THR A 217 -32.70 -44.43 29.89
C THR A 217 -34.10 -44.30 29.27
N ILE A 218 -34.23 -44.29 27.93
CA ILE A 218 -35.50 -44.01 27.22
C ILE A 218 -36.29 -45.29 26.86
N PHE A 219 -35.74 -46.49 27.07
CA PHE A 219 -36.42 -47.73 26.67
C PHE A 219 -37.45 -48.30 27.66
N ASP A 220 -37.59 -47.73 28.86
CA ASP A 220 -38.60 -48.15 29.83
C ASP A 220 -39.11 -46.94 30.63
N ASP A 221 -40.05 -46.20 30.06
CA ASP A 221 -41.27 -45.68 30.73
C ASP A 221 -41.85 -44.46 30.00
N SER A 222 -43.18 -44.44 29.98
CA SER A 222 -44.09 -43.55 29.23
C SER A 222 -43.63 -42.08 29.09
N LEU A 223 -43.33 -41.69 27.85
CA LEU A 223 -42.98 -40.34 27.42
C LEU A 223 -44.10 -39.32 27.72
N SER A 224 -43.84 -38.36 28.61
CA SER A 224 -44.63 -37.13 28.64
C SER A 224 -44.20 -36.21 27.48
N ALA A 225 -45.16 -35.51 26.88
CA ALA A 225 -44.93 -34.62 25.75
C ALA A 225 -43.90 -33.49 26.04
N ASP A 226 -43.71 -33.16 27.32
CA ASP A 226 -42.74 -32.15 27.78
C ASP A 226 -41.28 -32.63 27.69
N ALA A 227 -41.03 -33.95 27.79
CA ALA A 227 -39.69 -34.51 27.62
C ALA A 227 -39.19 -34.40 26.18
N TYR A 228 -40.11 -34.51 25.20
CA TYR A 228 -39.81 -34.35 23.78
C TYR A 228 -39.61 -32.87 23.39
N LEU A 229 -40.33 -31.94 24.04
CA LEU A 229 -40.21 -30.51 23.77
C LEU A 229 -38.93 -29.88 24.34
N ASN A 230 -38.40 -30.39 25.46
CA ASN A 230 -37.11 -29.94 26.01
C ASN A 230 -35.89 -30.35 25.17
N VAL A 231 -35.98 -31.41 24.35
CA VAL A 231 -34.94 -31.78 23.39
C VAL A 231 -34.96 -30.87 22.15
N LEU A 232 -36.11 -30.27 21.83
CA LEU A 232 -36.30 -29.37 20.68
C LEU A 232 -36.14 -27.88 21.03
N TYR A 233 -36.24 -27.49 22.31
CA TYR A 233 -35.99 -26.12 22.77
C TYR A 233 -34.52 -25.89 23.14
N MET A 234 -33.67 -25.82 22.11
CA MET A 234 -32.35 -25.18 22.18
C MET A 234 -32.51 -23.67 21.94
N PRO A 235 -32.16 -22.78 22.89
CA PRO A 235 -31.96 -21.38 22.57
C PRO A 235 -30.69 -21.24 21.72
N SER A 236 -30.86 -21.06 20.42
CA SER A 236 -29.81 -20.64 19.51
C SER A 236 -29.38 -19.22 19.82
N THR A 237 -28.08 -19.00 20.07
CA THR A 237 -27.20 -17.97 19.45
C THR A 237 -25.99 -17.70 20.36
N PHE A 238 -24.79 -18.05 19.90
CA PHE A 238 -23.52 -17.38 20.26
C PHE A 238 -23.65 -15.84 20.09
N PRO A 239 -22.71 -14.95 20.56
CA PRO A 239 -21.38 -15.20 21.14
C PRO A 239 -21.04 -14.36 22.41
N ARG A 240 -20.02 -14.76 23.18
CA ARG A 240 -18.88 -13.87 23.58
C ARG A 240 -17.83 -14.58 24.43
N SER A 241 -16.60 -14.39 23.98
CA SER A 241 -15.34 -14.54 24.69
C SER A 241 -15.30 -13.71 25.98
N GLU A 242 -14.79 -14.31 27.06
CA GLU A 242 -13.67 -13.79 27.89
C GLU A 242 -13.63 -14.49 29.26
N ARG A 243 -12.53 -15.20 29.55
CA ARG A 243 -11.57 -14.82 30.61
C ARG A 243 -10.58 -15.95 30.93
N SER A 244 -9.34 -15.71 30.51
CA SER A 244 -8.18 -15.94 31.36
C SER A 244 -8.31 -15.13 32.65
N ARG A 245 -7.99 -15.76 33.78
CA ARG A 245 -7.92 -15.14 35.10
C ARG A 245 -6.59 -14.41 35.24
N GLN A 246 -6.63 -13.12 35.57
CA GLN A 246 -5.60 -12.56 36.44
C GLN A 246 -6.21 -11.53 37.40
N SER A 247 -5.99 -11.81 38.69
CA SER A 247 -6.00 -10.94 39.88
C SER A 247 -6.96 -9.75 39.93
N ARG A 248 -7.93 -9.87 40.84
CA ARG A 248 -8.67 -8.76 41.46
C ARG A 248 -7.73 -7.88 42.29
N ASP A 249 -7.88 -6.57 42.14
CA ASP A 249 -8.08 -5.62 43.25
C ASP A 249 -9.03 -4.50 42.77
N PRO A 250 -10.03 -4.03 43.55
CA PRO A 250 -11.05 -3.10 43.05
C PRO A 250 -11.07 -1.78 43.82
N ILE A 251 -10.88 -0.61 43.18
CA ILE A 251 -11.47 0.67 43.64
C ILE A 251 -11.71 1.61 42.43
N ASP A 252 -12.98 2.04 42.30
CA ASP A 252 -13.55 3.27 41.71
C ASP A 252 -12.98 3.86 40.41
N ASN A 253 -13.80 4.03 39.38
CA ASN A 253 -14.81 5.10 39.31
C ASN A 253 -15.58 5.09 37.99
N GLN A 254 -16.82 5.55 38.08
CA GLN A 254 -17.81 5.72 37.02
C GLN A 254 -17.40 6.75 35.95
N PHE A 255 -18.10 6.65 34.81
CA PHE A 255 -18.20 7.56 33.66
C PHE A 255 -17.25 7.33 32.49
N THR A 256 -17.74 6.64 31.46
CA THR A 256 -18.10 7.33 30.21
C THR A 256 -18.96 6.47 29.29
N SER A 257 -19.91 7.16 28.67
CA SER A 257 -21.04 6.70 27.89
C SER A 257 -20.71 5.85 26.66
N ALA A 258 -21.66 4.97 26.34
CA ALA A 258 -21.75 4.19 25.12
C ALA A 258 -21.61 5.05 23.85
N SER A 259 -20.57 4.80 23.06
CA SER A 259 -20.45 5.21 21.66
C SER A 259 -19.23 4.55 21.00
N SER A 260 -19.34 3.30 20.55
CA SER A 260 -18.44 2.73 19.53
C SER A 260 -19.03 1.46 18.89
N TYR A 261 -20.14 1.62 18.18
CA TYR A 261 -20.51 0.68 17.12
C TYR A 261 -20.08 1.30 15.80
N LEU A 262 -18.91 0.89 15.28
CA LEU A 262 -18.44 0.90 13.88
C LEU A 262 -16.92 1.17 13.81
N GLU A 263 -16.12 0.17 14.15
CA GLU A 263 -14.76 0.01 13.64
C GLU A 263 -14.44 -1.50 13.64
N ASP A 264 -15.04 -2.21 12.68
CA ASP A 264 -14.85 -3.66 12.52
C ASP A 264 -13.93 -3.88 11.31
N GLY A 265 -12.63 -3.73 11.55
CA GLY A 265 -11.61 -4.37 10.72
C GLY A 265 -11.70 -5.89 10.86
N PRO A 266 -11.07 -6.68 9.96
CA PRO A 266 -11.07 -8.13 10.06
C PRO A 266 -10.49 -8.55 11.41
N ARG A 267 -11.36 -8.95 12.34
CA ARG A 267 -10.94 -9.57 13.60
C ARG A 267 -10.24 -10.87 13.23
N SER A 268 -8.97 -10.98 13.59
CA SER A 268 -8.23 -12.21 13.45
C SER A 268 -9.02 -13.38 14.05
N ASN A 269 -9.14 -14.48 13.31
CA ASN A 269 -9.69 -15.74 13.83
C ASN A 269 -8.66 -16.49 14.72
N LEU A 270 -7.45 -15.93 14.88
CA LEU A 270 -6.39 -16.50 15.71
C LEU A 270 -6.51 -16.03 17.15
N ASP A 271 -6.23 -16.94 18.08
CA ASP A 271 -6.01 -16.60 19.49
C ASP A 271 -4.58 -16.03 19.68
N SER A 272 -4.35 -15.28 20.76
CA SER A 272 -3.07 -14.67 21.15
C SER A 272 -1.90 -15.68 21.08
N VAL A 273 -2.12 -16.91 21.55
CA VAL A 273 -1.09 -17.97 21.54
C VAL A 273 -0.75 -18.41 20.10
N ARG A 274 -1.76 -18.58 19.25
CA ARG A 274 -1.58 -18.98 17.85
C ARG A 274 -0.94 -17.87 17.02
N TYR A 275 -1.34 -16.62 17.27
CA TYR A 275 -0.74 -15.45 16.63
C TYR A 275 0.75 -15.32 16.99
N ALA A 276 1.10 -15.41 18.29
CA ALA A 276 2.48 -15.35 18.74
C ALA A 276 3.35 -16.48 18.15
N GLU A 277 2.77 -17.66 17.92
CA GLU A 277 3.43 -18.77 17.25
C GLU A 277 3.73 -18.46 15.78
N CYS A 278 2.75 -17.93 15.03
CA CYS A 278 2.95 -17.51 13.63
C CYS A 278 4.03 -16.43 13.51
N ILE A 279 3.99 -15.41 14.38
CA ILE A 279 4.99 -14.34 14.41
C ILE A 279 6.39 -14.90 14.66
N HIS A 280 6.54 -15.86 15.56
CA HIS A 280 7.84 -16.48 15.82
C HIS A 280 8.42 -17.18 14.56
N TYR A 281 7.62 -17.95 13.83
CA TYR A 281 8.09 -18.58 12.60
C TYR A 281 8.41 -17.55 11.49
N LEU A 282 7.60 -16.50 11.39
CA LEU A 282 7.82 -15.41 10.43
C LEU A 282 9.10 -14.63 10.75
N GLN A 283 9.36 -14.30 12.00
CA GLN A 283 10.54 -13.55 12.43
C GLN A 283 11.84 -14.31 12.16
N ASP A 284 11.87 -15.62 12.43
CA ASP A 284 13.06 -16.45 12.30
C ASP A 284 13.36 -16.85 10.83
N TYR A 285 12.31 -17.12 10.04
CA TYR A 285 12.46 -17.81 8.76
C TYR A 285 11.86 -17.09 7.55
N ALA A 286 10.95 -16.11 7.73
CA ALA A 286 10.23 -15.45 6.63
C ALA A 286 9.85 -13.99 6.95
N ARG A 287 10.83 -13.16 7.35
CA ARG A 287 10.62 -11.76 7.76
C ARG A 287 9.83 -10.91 6.75
N PRO A 288 10.02 -11.04 5.42
CA PRO A 288 9.28 -10.22 4.45
C PRO A 288 7.76 -10.49 4.41
N GLN A 289 7.32 -11.67 4.83
CA GLN A 289 5.89 -12.03 4.83
C GLN A 289 5.15 -11.57 6.09
N MET A 290 5.91 -11.12 7.11
CA MET A 290 5.36 -10.73 8.40
C MET A 290 4.45 -9.51 8.28
N LEU A 291 4.82 -8.55 7.44
CA LEU A 291 4.02 -7.35 7.21
C LEU A 291 2.63 -7.70 6.66
N ALA A 292 2.58 -8.48 5.57
CA ALA A 292 1.33 -8.92 4.98
C ALA A 292 0.46 -9.75 5.94
N PHE A 293 1.10 -10.59 6.78
CA PHE A 293 0.41 -11.38 7.80
C PHE A 293 -0.25 -10.50 8.87
N MET A 294 0.47 -9.55 9.45
CA MET A 294 -0.08 -8.67 10.50
C MET A 294 -1.26 -7.83 9.99
N PHE A 295 -1.18 -7.36 8.74
CA PHE A 295 -2.29 -6.63 8.10
C PHE A 295 -3.54 -7.51 7.89
N ARG A 296 -3.38 -8.78 7.51
CA ARG A 296 -4.51 -9.72 7.37
C ARG A 296 -5.24 -9.97 8.69
N HIS A 297 -4.52 -9.91 9.81
CA HIS A 297 -5.05 -10.16 11.16
C HIS A 297 -5.46 -8.89 11.92
N GLY A 298 -5.39 -7.71 11.28
CA GLY A 298 -5.84 -6.45 11.89
C GLY A 298 -4.84 -5.79 12.84
N HIS A 299 -3.60 -6.29 12.92
CA HIS A 299 -2.54 -5.73 13.77
C HIS A 299 -1.77 -4.60 13.08
N TYR A 300 -2.49 -3.57 12.64
CA TYR A 300 -1.93 -2.48 11.82
C TYR A 300 -0.90 -1.61 12.57
N THR A 301 -1.14 -1.32 13.85
CA THR A 301 -0.25 -0.48 14.67
C THR A 301 1.11 -1.10 14.87
N GLU A 302 1.13 -2.37 15.29
CA GLU A 302 2.35 -3.15 15.46
C GLU A 302 3.10 -3.30 14.14
N ALA A 303 2.38 -3.58 13.05
CA ALA A 303 2.97 -3.70 11.72
C ALA A 303 3.66 -2.42 11.25
N CYS A 304 3.02 -1.26 11.41
CA CYS A 304 3.63 0.03 11.12
C CYS A 304 4.85 0.29 12.02
N SER A 305 4.78 -0.08 13.30
CA SER A 305 5.88 0.15 14.25
C SER A 305 7.16 -0.62 13.91
N LEU A 306 7.09 -1.72 13.15
CA LEU A 306 8.29 -2.46 12.71
C LEU A 306 9.22 -1.65 11.81
N PHE A 307 8.67 -0.69 11.08
CA PHE A 307 9.41 0.20 10.18
C PHE A 307 10.03 1.40 10.91
N PHE A 308 9.71 1.59 12.19
CA PHE A 308 10.16 2.72 12.98
C PHE A 308 10.87 2.23 14.25
N PRO A 309 12.15 2.57 14.44
CA PRO A 309 12.93 2.03 15.56
C PRO A 309 12.43 2.60 16.91
N PHE A 310 11.51 1.90 17.57
CA PHE A 310 11.13 2.17 18.98
C PHE A 310 11.66 1.15 19.98
N SER A 311 12.30 0.08 19.53
CA SER A 311 12.67 -1.00 20.42
C SER A 311 13.82 -1.84 19.88
N GLN A 312 15.02 -1.56 20.37
CA GLN A 312 15.87 -2.60 20.98
C GLN A 312 17.04 -1.92 21.75
N PRO A 313 17.01 -1.91 23.10
CA PRO A 313 18.26 -2.12 23.83
C PRO A 313 18.60 -3.61 23.64
N THR A 314 19.53 -3.92 22.74
CA THR A 314 20.11 -5.27 22.72
C THR A 314 20.95 -5.41 23.99
N THR A 315 20.38 -6.01 25.02
CA THR A 315 21.16 -6.74 26.02
C THR A 315 21.86 -7.88 25.31
N ASP A 316 23.19 -7.78 25.30
CA ASP A 316 24.18 -8.84 25.15
C ASP A 316 24.06 -9.79 23.95
N GLY A 317 24.82 -9.42 22.91
CA GLY A 317 25.81 -10.30 22.30
C GLY A 317 25.33 -11.60 21.70
N GLU A 318 25.01 -11.59 20.41
CA GLU A 318 25.50 -12.64 19.51
C GLU A 318 25.57 -12.11 18.07
N THR A 319 26.80 -12.02 17.59
CA THR A 319 27.23 -11.70 16.24
C THR A 319 26.49 -12.54 15.19
N SER A 320 25.69 -11.89 14.35
CA SER A 320 25.34 -12.38 13.02
C SER A 320 25.42 -11.22 12.05
N LEU A 321 26.58 -11.12 11.38
CA LEU A 321 26.82 -10.24 10.25
C LEU A 321 25.80 -10.56 9.15
N SER A 322 24.70 -9.81 9.10
CA SER A 322 23.81 -9.76 7.94
C SER A 322 23.93 -8.37 7.33
N SER A 323 24.39 -8.38 6.08
CA SER A 323 24.38 -7.32 5.08
C SER A 323 23.76 -5.99 5.51
N ILE A 324 24.60 -4.95 5.61
CA ILE A 324 24.16 -3.56 5.57
C ILE A 324 23.30 -3.40 4.30
N PRO A 325 21.99 -3.05 4.42
CA PRO A 325 21.16 -2.80 3.25
C PRO A 325 21.77 -1.64 2.46
N SER A 326 21.85 -1.78 1.14
CA SER A 326 22.39 -0.75 0.24
C SER A 326 21.56 0.54 0.25
N ASP A 327 20.35 0.52 0.80
CA ASP A 327 19.45 1.65 0.92
C ASP A 327 18.94 1.76 2.38
N PRO A 328 19.08 2.90 3.08
CA PRO A 328 18.68 3.04 4.48
C PRO A 328 17.17 2.92 4.74
N LEU A 329 16.35 2.72 3.69
CA LEU A 329 14.88 2.64 3.73
C LEU A 329 14.32 1.24 3.47
N THR A 330 15.16 0.27 3.09
CA THR A 330 14.75 -1.13 2.96
C THR A 330 14.93 -1.82 4.30
N THR A 331 13.81 -2.17 4.95
CA THR A 331 13.84 -2.93 6.20
C THR A 331 13.85 -4.43 5.91
N ASP A 332 14.21 -5.23 6.89
CA ASP A 332 14.11 -6.70 6.84
C ASP A 332 12.68 -7.21 6.57
N TYR A 333 11.68 -6.34 6.72
CA TYR A 333 10.25 -6.64 6.59
C TYR A 333 9.63 -6.18 5.27
N GLY A 334 10.38 -5.47 4.42
CA GLY A 334 9.91 -4.95 3.14
C GLY A 334 10.29 -3.48 2.91
N THR A 335 9.74 -2.91 1.84
CA THR A 335 9.90 -1.50 1.51
C THR A 335 8.77 -0.65 2.10
N ILE A 336 9.01 0.66 2.22
CA ILE A 336 7.98 1.61 2.65
C ILE A 336 6.82 1.66 1.65
N ASP A 337 7.10 1.42 0.36
CA ASP A 337 6.06 1.39 -0.67
C ASP A 337 5.12 0.19 -0.43
N ASP A 338 5.65 -0.99 -0.06
CA ASP A 338 4.85 -2.16 0.31
C ASP A 338 3.96 -1.89 1.54
N LEU A 339 4.49 -1.15 2.53
CA LEU A 339 3.72 -0.70 3.69
C LEU A 339 2.58 0.24 3.27
N CYS A 340 2.84 1.18 2.36
CA CYS A 340 1.82 2.08 1.83
C CYS A 340 0.75 1.34 1.01
N ASP A 341 1.12 0.38 0.18
CA ASP A 341 0.20 -0.48 -0.59
C ASP A 341 -0.75 -1.24 0.35
N LEU A 342 -0.21 -1.84 1.41
CA LEU A 342 -1.00 -2.55 2.41
C LEU A 342 -1.87 -1.60 3.26
N CYS A 343 -1.35 -0.44 3.65
CA CYS A 343 -2.14 0.56 4.37
C CYS A 343 -3.32 1.08 3.53
N LEU A 344 -3.14 1.26 2.21
CA LEU A 344 -4.24 1.63 1.32
C LEU A 344 -5.23 0.48 1.11
N GLY A 345 -4.74 -0.74 0.88
CA GLY A 345 -5.57 -1.92 0.67
C GLY A 345 -6.50 -2.24 1.85
N TYR A 346 -6.03 -2.04 3.08
CA TYR A 346 -6.80 -2.28 4.31
C TYR A 346 -7.40 -1.01 4.94
N GLY A 347 -7.23 0.17 4.32
CA GLY A 347 -7.73 1.44 4.87
C GLY A 347 -7.03 1.92 6.15
N ALA A 348 -5.83 1.40 6.45
CA ALA A 348 -5.07 1.67 7.67
C ALA A 348 -4.16 2.91 7.59
N MET A 349 -4.30 3.77 6.58
CA MET A 349 -3.48 5.00 6.43
C MET A 349 -3.58 5.94 7.65
N ALA A 350 -4.75 6.00 8.31
CA ALA A 350 -4.92 6.76 9.55
C ALA A 350 -4.12 6.17 10.72
N VAL A 351 -3.94 4.83 10.75
CA VAL A 351 -3.09 4.15 11.72
C VAL A 351 -1.63 4.50 11.49
N LEU A 352 -1.19 4.50 10.22
CA LEU A 352 0.17 4.93 9.87
C LEU A 352 0.41 6.39 10.30
N GLU A 353 -0.54 7.29 10.05
CA GLU A 353 -0.48 8.69 10.51
C GLU A 353 -0.34 8.79 12.04
N ASN A 354 -1.15 8.04 12.79
CA ASN A 354 -1.11 8.03 14.25
C ASN A 354 0.21 7.47 14.77
N THR A 355 0.72 6.38 14.19
CA THR A 355 2.00 5.80 14.60
C THR A 355 3.15 6.80 14.40
N ILE A 356 3.23 7.46 13.24
CA ILE A 356 4.23 8.51 12.99
C ILE A 356 4.07 9.67 13.98
N ARG A 357 2.84 10.10 14.28
CA ARG A 357 2.59 11.15 15.27
C ARG A 357 3.06 10.77 16.66
N THR A 358 2.79 9.54 17.11
CA THR A 358 3.29 9.04 18.41
C THR A 358 4.82 9.00 18.45
N ILE A 359 5.46 8.72 17.32
CA ILE A 359 6.92 8.69 17.19
C ILE A 359 7.49 10.10 17.34
N THR A 360 6.94 11.09 16.64
CA THR A 360 7.39 12.49 16.69
C THR A 360 7.24 13.11 18.08
N GLN A 361 6.27 12.64 18.87
CA GLN A 361 6.04 13.10 20.25
C GLN A 361 6.97 12.43 21.28
N SER A 362 7.75 11.42 20.90
CA SER A 362 8.61 10.70 21.83
C SER A 362 9.90 11.47 22.16
N PRO A 363 10.48 11.28 23.36
CA PRO A 363 11.73 11.93 23.74
C PRO A 363 12.91 11.51 22.85
N THR A 364 12.90 10.28 22.32
CA THR A 364 13.93 9.72 21.43
C THR A 364 14.01 10.46 20.09
N TYR A 365 12.93 11.15 19.67
CA TYR A 365 12.85 11.96 18.44
C TYR A 365 13.89 13.06 18.32
N HIS A 366 14.49 13.48 19.42
CA HIS A 366 15.46 14.57 19.42
C HIS A 366 16.86 14.15 18.93
N GLU A 367 17.09 12.87 18.64
CA GLU A 367 18.33 12.41 18.01
C GLU A 367 18.37 12.80 16.52
N ALA A 368 19.43 13.50 16.12
CA ALA A 368 19.58 14.03 14.75
C ALA A 368 19.46 12.95 13.66
N HIS A 369 19.93 11.73 13.94
CA HIS A 369 19.82 10.60 13.02
C HIS A 369 18.36 10.14 12.83
N MET A 370 17.56 10.12 13.90
CA MET A 370 16.16 9.73 13.81
C MET A 370 15.32 10.80 13.11
N ILE A 371 15.62 12.09 13.32
CA ILE A 371 14.99 13.18 12.56
C ILE A 371 15.28 13.04 11.07
N GLN A 372 16.54 12.74 10.69
CA GLN A 372 16.90 12.55 9.29
C GLN A 372 16.19 11.34 8.67
N TYR A 373 16.11 10.23 9.40
CA TYR A 373 15.39 9.02 8.97
C TYR A 373 13.89 9.25 8.81
N MET A 374 13.23 9.87 9.79
CA MET A 374 11.80 10.15 9.69
C MET A 374 11.48 11.11 8.54
N ASN A 375 12.36 12.07 8.26
CA ASN A 375 12.22 12.97 7.11
C ASN A 375 12.36 12.25 5.75
N THR A 376 13.27 11.28 5.63
CA THR A 376 13.40 10.48 4.40
C THR A 376 12.20 9.57 4.22
N VAL A 377 11.71 8.91 5.29
CA VAL A 377 10.49 8.09 5.26
C VAL A 377 9.26 8.93 4.88
N LEU A 378 9.03 10.06 5.54
CA LEU A 378 7.91 10.96 5.23
C LEU A 378 7.97 11.46 3.79
N THR A 379 9.17 11.78 3.28
CA THR A 379 9.34 12.20 1.88
C THR A 379 8.99 11.06 0.92
N ARG A 380 9.34 9.81 1.24
CA ARG A 380 8.97 8.64 0.42
C ARG A 380 7.46 8.41 0.43
N ILE A 381 6.82 8.44 1.60
CA ILE A 381 5.36 8.30 1.73
C ILE A 381 4.64 9.42 0.94
N CYS A 382 5.12 10.66 1.04
CA CYS A 382 4.56 11.77 0.27
C CYS A 382 4.70 11.56 -1.24
N ASN A 383 5.88 11.17 -1.72
CA ASN A 383 6.10 10.87 -3.14
C ASN A 383 5.19 9.73 -3.62
N TYR A 384 5.06 8.67 -2.82
CA TYR A 384 4.13 7.57 -3.10
C TYR A 384 2.69 8.10 -3.22
N CYS A 385 2.19 8.86 -2.25
CA CYS A 385 0.83 9.41 -2.29
C CYS A 385 0.61 10.35 -3.49
N GLU A 386 1.62 11.11 -3.91
CA GLU A 386 1.58 11.96 -5.10
C GLU A 386 1.48 11.14 -6.40
N THR A 387 2.29 10.08 -6.52
CA THR A 387 2.25 9.18 -7.69
C THR A 387 0.91 8.45 -7.84
N HIS A 388 0.31 8.02 -6.72
CA HIS A 388 -0.98 7.33 -6.70
C HIS A 388 -2.19 8.28 -6.63
N ARG A 389 -1.99 9.61 -6.64
CA ARG A 389 -3.03 10.65 -6.61
C ARG A 389 -3.94 10.60 -5.37
N HIS A 390 -3.43 10.13 -4.24
CA HIS A 390 -4.14 10.11 -2.96
C HIS A 390 -3.91 11.42 -2.18
N PHE A 391 -4.45 12.52 -2.69
CA PHE A 391 -4.18 13.87 -2.18
C PHE A 391 -4.65 14.12 -0.74
N ASN A 392 -5.71 13.46 -0.27
CA ASN A 392 -6.18 13.61 1.12
C ASN A 392 -5.17 13.06 2.13
N TYR A 393 -4.63 11.86 1.86
CA TYR A 393 -3.58 11.27 2.69
C TYR A 393 -2.27 12.06 2.55
N LEU A 394 -1.92 12.47 1.33
CA LEU A 394 -0.76 13.33 1.08
C LEU A 394 -0.79 14.58 1.94
N TYR A 395 -1.93 15.27 2.02
CA TYR A 395 -2.09 16.46 2.85
C TYR A 395 -1.77 16.18 4.33
N ASN A 396 -2.29 15.09 4.89
CA ASN A 396 -2.04 14.75 6.29
C ASN A 396 -0.54 14.49 6.56
N PHE A 397 0.15 13.76 5.68
CA PHE A 397 1.59 13.51 5.83
C PHE A 397 2.45 14.75 5.59
N LEU A 398 2.04 15.65 4.69
CA LEU A 398 2.73 16.93 4.48
C LEU A 398 2.62 17.85 5.70
N VAL A 399 1.46 17.84 6.37
CA VAL A 399 1.26 18.54 7.64
C VAL A 399 2.14 17.94 8.73
N LEU A 400 2.24 16.60 8.82
CA LEU A 400 3.16 15.94 9.77
C LEU A 400 4.64 16.23 9.51
N LYS A 401 5.02 16.49 8.25
CA LYS A 401 6.38 16.87 7.85
C LYS A 401 6.70 18.35 8.13
N ASP A 402 5.73 19.15 8.57
CA ASP A 402 5.83 20.62 8.69
C ASP A 402 6.24 21.32 7.37
N ASP A 403 5.95 20.71 6.21
CA ASP A 403 6.18 21.35 4.91
C ASP A 403 4.96 22.19 4.52
N HIS A 404 4.88 23.39 5.09
CA HIS A 404 3.77 24.31 4.87
C HIS A 404 3.61 24.74 3.39
N VAL A 405 4.71 24.82 2.61
CA VAL A 405 4.62 25.22 1.19
C VAL A 405 4.03 24.10 0.35
N ALA A 406 4.52 22.87 0.53
CA ALA A 406 3.96 21.70 -0.15
C ALA A 406 2.51 21.44 0.29
N SER A 407 2.20 21.61 1.59
CA SER A 407 0.84 21.49 2.13
C SER A 407 -0.12 22.49 1.47
N GLY A 408 0.29 23.76 1.31
CA GLY A 408 -0.50 24.78 0.62
C GLY A 408 -0.76 24.45 -0.86
N LEU A 409 0.24 23.91 -1.57
CA LEU A 409 0.08 23.48 -2.96
C LEU A 409 -0.82 22.24 -3.09
N CYS A 410 -0.70 21.27 -2.18
CA CYS A 410 -1.58 20.10 -2.11
C CYS A 410 -3.05 20.51 -1.86
N CYS A 411 -3.29 21.48 -0.97
CA CYS A 411 -4.63 22.05 -0.78
C CYS A 411 -5.21 22.67 -2.05
N ILE A 412 -4.39 23.30 -2.89
CA ILE A 412 -4.84 23.82 -4.20
C ILE A 412 -5.23 22.65 -5.12
N GLN A 413 -4.48 21.55 -5.14
CA GLN A 413 -4.84 20.35 -5.90
C GLN A 413 -6.13 19.70 -5.37
N LEU A 414 -6.32 19.66 -4.05
CA LEU A 414 -7.56 19.20 -3.43
C LEU A 414 -8.75 20.07 -3.81
N PHE A 415 -8.57 21.39 -3.88
CA PHE A 415 -9.58 22.31 -4.40
C PHE A 415 -9.99 21.95 -5.83
N MET A 416 -9.04 21.65 -6.73
CA MET A 416 -9.34 21.24 -8.11
C MET A 416 -10.21 19.99 -8.19
N ASN A 417 -10.09 19.09 -7.21
CA ASN A 417 -10.84 17.83 -7.13
C ASN A 417 -12.10 17.93 -6.26
N SER A 418 -12.42 19.10 -5.73
CA SER A 418 -13.58 19.29 -4.86
C SER A 418 -14.91 19.12 -5.59
N MET A 419 -15.85 18.45 -4.93
CA MET A 419 -17.19 18.20 -5.47
C MET A 419 -18.20 19.23 -4.97
N SER A 420 -18.00 19.73 -3.74
CA SER A 420 -18.81 20.77 -3.14
C SER A 420 -18.05 22.08 -2.94
N GLN A 421 -18.80 23.18 -2.87
CA GLN A 421 -18.26 24.52 -2.60
C GLN A 421 -17.73 24.65 -1.17
N GLU A 422 -18.37 24.01 -0.19
CA GLU A 422 -17.93 24.04 1.20
C GLU A 422 -16.57 23.36 1.37
N GLU A 423 -16.37 22.20 0.74
CA GLU A 423 -15.06 21.54 0.68
C GLU A 423 -14.02 22.41 -0.03
N ALA A 424 -14.39 23.04 -1.16
CA ALA A 424 -13.53 23.94 -1.90
C ALA A 424 -13.04 25.11 -1.02
N LEU A 425 -13.94 25.76 -0.29
CA LEU A 425 -13.62 26.85 0.63
C LEU A 425 -12.79 26.37 1.82
N ARG A 426 -13.07 25.18 2.36
CA ARG A 426 -12.29 24.58 3.44
C ARG A 426 -10.84 24.32 2.98
N HIS A 427 -10.65 23.70 1.82
CA HIS A 427 -9.31 23.44 1.27
C HIS A 427 -8.56 24.73 0.94
N LEU A 428 -9.21 25.73 0.35
CA LEU A 428 -8.60 27.04 0.10
C LEU A 428 -8.26 27.78 1.41
N GLY A 429 -9.12 27.67 2.43
CA GLY A 429 -8.85 28.18 3.77
C GLY A 429 -7.60 27.56 4.38
N HIS A 430 -7.48 26.22 4.32
CA HIS A 430 -6.28 25.51 4.76
C HIS A 430 -5.05 25.91 3.94
N ALA A 431 -5.18 26.12 2.61
CA ALA A 431 -4.06 26.59 1.78
C ALA A 431 -3.55 27.96 2.26
N LYS A 432 -4.48 28.87 2.58
CA LYS A 432 -4.15 30.22 3.06
C LYS A 432 -3.39 30.17 4.39
N THR A 433 -3.89 29.43 5.38
CA THR A 433 -3.23 29.31 6.69
C THR A 433 -1.81 28.75 6.54
N HIS A 434 -1.65 27.72 5.70
CA HIS A 434 -0.33 27.12 5.44
C HIS A 434 0.63 28.10 4.75
N PHE A 435 0.18 28.91 3.78
CA PHE A 435 1.05 29.91 3.16
C PHE A 435 1.41 31.05 4.13
N GLU A 436 0.50 31.47 5.01
CA GLU A 436 0.77 32.46 6.07
C GLU A 436 1.76 31.91 7.10
N GLU A 437 1.61 30.67 7.52
CA GLU A 437 2.55 29.97 8.40
C GLU A 437 3.93 29.83 7.75
N ALA A 438 3.99 29.42 6.48
CA ALA A 438 5.23 29.35 5.71
C ALA A 438 5.97 30.68 5.63
N LEU A 439 5.24 31.79 5.50
CA LEU A 439 5.81 33.15 5.54
C LEU A 439 6.29 33.50 6.95
N SER A 440 5.53 33.17 7.99
CA SER A 440 5.88 33.44 9.39
C SER A 440 7.15 32.70 9.84
N VAL A 441 7.31 31.42 9.46
CA VAL A 441 8.50 30.61 9.76
C VAL A 441 9.73 31.19 9.07
N ARG A 442 9.58 31.66 7.83
CA ARG A 442 10.67 32.33 7.10
C ARG A 442 11.04 33.67 7.74
N ASP A 443 10.06 34.47 8.14
CA ASP A 443 10.30 35.77 8.77
C ASP A 443 11.04 35.57 10.12
N ARG A 444 10.63 34.58 10.94
CA ARG A 444 11.37 34.18 12.16
C ARG A 444 12.79 33.70 11.87
N THR A 445 12.99 32.93 10.80
CA THR A 445 14.32 32.44 10.40
C THR A 445 15.23 33.58 9.93
N ILE A 446 14.68 34.57 9.23
CA ILE A 446 15.38 35.79 8.79
C ILE A 446 15.74 36.67 9.99
N GLU A 447 14.87 36.78 10.99
CA GLU A 447 15.14 37.51 12.23
C GLU A 447 16.20 36.79 13.09
N ALA A 448 16.14 35.47 13.21
CA ALA A 448 17.15 34.66 13.91
C ALA A 448 18.53 34.75 13.24
N THR A 449 18.58 34.76 11.90
CA THR A 449 19.85 34.96 11.16
C THR A 449 20.35 36.42 11.18
N LYS A 450 19.49 37.42 11.41
CA LYS A 450 19.92 38.81 11.64
C LYS A 450 20.53 39.03 13.03
N LEU A 451 20.15 38.23 14.02
CA LEU A 451 20.72 38.24 15.38
C LEU A 451 22.07 37.50 15.46
N VAL A 452 22.36 36.60 14.52
CA VAL A 452 23.62 35.85 14.45
C VAL A 452 24.42 36.28 13.20
N LEU A 453 25.29 37.27 13.41
CA LEU A 453 26.41 37.69 12.55
C LEU A 453 26.12 38.46 11.25
N ARG A 454 26.53 39.74 11.29
CA ARG A 454 27.24 40.39 10.18
C ARG A 454 28.45 39.54 9.76
N SER A 455 28.29 38.59 8.84
CA SER A 455 29.37 38.12 7.96
C SER A 455 28.84 37.19 6.86
N ALA A 456 29.47 37.29 5.69
CA ALA A 456 29.44 36.35 4.56
C ALA A 456 28.12 36.22 3.77
N ARG A 457 28.07 37.01 2.71
CA ARG A 457 27.32 36.82 1.45
C ARG A 457 27.50 35.39 0.92
N ASN A 458 26.59 34.48 1.22
CA ASN A 458 26.54 33.16 0.59
C ASN A 458 25.23 32.98 -0.19
N LYS A 459 25.42 32.61 -1.47
CA LYS A 459 24.41 32.34 -2.50
C LYS A 459 23.42 31.27 -2.02
N SER A 460 22.13 31.58 -2.06
CA SER A 460 21.05 30.63 -1.77
C SER A 460 20.90 29.59 -2.88
N ALA A 461 20.71 28.32 -2.46
CA ALA A 461 20.47 27.16 -3.32
C ALA A 461 19.22 27.31 -4.23
N PRO A 462 19.23 26.79 -5.47
CA PRO A 462 18.21 27.02 -6.49
C PRO A 462 17.09 25.96 -6.42
N GLY A 463 16.37 25.89 -5.29
CA GLY A 463 15.29 24.90 -5.14
C GLY A 463 14.18 25.24 -4.14
N LYS A 464 14.38 26.25 -3.27
CA LYS A 464 13.33 26.71 -2.35
C LYS A 464 12.58 27.88 -2.98
N MET A 465 11.30 27.66 -3.30
CA MET A 465 10.33 28.65 -3.79
C MET A 465 10.53 30.01 -3.09
N THR A 466 10.70 31.11 -3.84
CA THR A 466 11.05 32.44 -3.28
C THR A 466 9.93 33.03 -2.40
N ARG A 467 10.25 33.98 -1.50
CA ARG A 467 9.24 34.64 -0.63
C ARG A 467 8.15 35.32 -1.46
N GLU A 468 8.55 35.96 -2.55
CA GLU A 468 7.66 36.66 -3.47
C GLU A 468 6.67 35.71 -4.17
N THR A 469 7.08 34.51 -4.53
CA THR A 469 6.16 33.54 -5.16
C THR A 469 5.18 32.98 -4.13
N VAL A 470 5.59 32.72 -2.88
CA VAL A 470 4.67 32.30 -1.81
C VAL A 470 3.63 33.40 -1.51
N MET A 471 4.05 34.66 -1.42
CA MET A 471 3.14 35.81 -1.32
C MET A 471 2.14 35.84 -2.48
N LYS A 472 2.61 35.71 -3.72
CA LYS A 472 1.75 35.64 -4.91
C LYS A 472 0.76 34.47 -4.86
N TYR A 473 1.15 33.33 -4.30
CA TYR A 473 0.21 32.21 -4.11
C TYR A 473 -0.83 32.52 -3.04
N SER A 474 -0.44 33.14 -1.93
CA SER A 474 -1.38 33.55 -0.86
C SER A 474 -2.41 34.58 -1.35
N THR A 475 -1.98 35.59 -2.12
CA THR A 475 -2.92 36.56 -2.73
C THR A 475 -3.87 35.88 -3.70
N ARG A 476 -3.37 34.99 -4.56
CA ARG A 476 -4.20 34.21 -5.49
C ARG A 476 -5.19 33.28 -4.81
N VAL A 477 -4.81 32.62 -3.71
CA VAL A 477 -5.72 31.80 -2.90
C VAL A 477 -6.84 32.67 -2.32
N SER A 478 -6.52 33.87 -1.84
CA SER A 478 -7.52 34.81 -1.33
C SER A 478 -8.49 35.24 -2.43
N TYR A 479 -7.99 35.58 -3.63
CA TYR A 479 -8.84 35.87 -4.79
C TYR A 479 -9.71 34.67 -5.19
N GLN A 480 -9.15 33.46 -5.26
CA GLN A 480 -9.94 32.26 -5.57
C GLN A 480 -11.03 32.01 -4.52
N MET A 481 -10.75 32.24 -3.25
CA MET A 481 -11.74 32.11 -2.17
C MET A 481 -12.87 33.14 -2.34
N ASP A 482 -12.56 34.39 -2.70
CA ASP A 482 -13.54 35.43 -2.99
C ASP A 482 -14.40 35.08 -4.23
N VAL A 483 -13.78 34.55 -5.28
CA VAL A 483 -14.48 34.07 -6.49
C VAL A 483 -15.46 32.95 -6.15
N VAL A 484 -15.02 31.97 -5.36
CA VAL A 484 -15.86 30.83 -4.97
C VAL A 484 -17.05 31.28 -4.11
N LYS A 485 -16.89 32.32 -3.28
CA LYS A 485 -18.00 32.91 -2.52
C LYS A 485 -18.95 33.71 -3.41
N ALA A 486 -18.43 34.47 -4.37
CA ALA A 486 -19.18 35.37 -5.22
C ALA A 486 -20.03 34.65 -6.30
N LEU A 487 -19.51 33.57 -6.89
CA LEU A 487 -20.19 32.85 -7.99
C LEU A 487 -21.23 31.82 -7.53
N ASN A 488 -21.77 31.97 -6.31
CA ASN A 488 -22.66 30.99 -5.67
C ASN A 488 -24.13 31.04 -6.11
N SER A 489 -24.48 31.43 -7.35
CA SER A 489 -25.90 31.37 -7.73
C SER A 489 -26.21 31.11 -9.20
N ILE A 490 -26.94 29.99 -9.37
CA ILE A 490 -27.92 29.66 -10.42
C ILE A 490 -27.35 29.10 -11.75
N ASP A 491 -26.15 29.47 -12.20
CA ASP A 491 -25.66 29.11 -13.55
C ASP A 491 -24.59 27.99 -13.62
N GLY A 492 -24.60 27.04 -12.66
CA GLY A 492 -23.68 25.88 -12.62
C GLY A 492 -22.35 26.14 -11.88
N PRO A 493 -21.41 25.16 -11.83
CA PRO A 493 -20.19 25.26 -11.03
C PRO A 493 -19.09 26.10 -11.70
N GLN A 494 -19.41 27.34 -12.08
CA GLN A 494 -18.45 28.31 -12.64
C GLN A 494 -17.31 28.64 -11.65
N TRP A 495 -17.53 28.43 -10.36
CA TRP A 495 -16.53 28.56 -9.31
C TRP A 495 -15.38 27.53 -9.41
N LYS A 496 -15.54 26.43 -10.15
CA LYS A 496 -14.49 25.42 -10.36
C LYS A 496 -13.37 25.90 -11.28
N THR A 497 -13.55 27.02 -11.97
CA THR A 497 -12.51 27.57 -12.84
C THR A 497 -11.36 28.12 -11.98
N SER A 498 -10.18 27.51 -12.13
CA SER A 498 -8.99 27.87 -11.36
C SER A 498 -8.25 29.06 -11.94
N LEU A 499 -7.86 29.99 -11.05
CA LEU A 499 -6.95 31.10 -11.32
C LEU A 499 -5.47 30.68 -11.26
N PHE A 500 -5.18 29.48 -10.74
CA PHE A 500 -3.84 28.92 -10.63
C PHE A 500 -3.34 28.38 -11.98
N GLY A 501 -2.06 28.62 -12.27
CA GLY A 501 -1.41 28.25 -13.53
C GLY A 501 -0.27 29.22 -13.87
N ASN A 502 0.49 28.87 -14.90
CA ASN A 502 1.58 29.73 -15.40
C ASN A 502 0.97 30.98 -16.06
N PRO A 503 1.39 32.21 -15.71
CA PRO A 503 0.91 33.43 -16.37
C PRO A 503 1.15 33.47 -17.88
N THR A 504 2.17 32.78 -18.40
CA THR A 504 2.48 32.76 -19.85
C THR A 504 1.65 31.75 -20.64
N ASP A 505 0.86 30.92 -19.96
CA ASP A 505 0.05 29.90 -20.60
C ASP A 505 -1.28 30.50 -21.11
N PRO A 506 -1.58 30.41 -22.41
CA PRO A 506 -2.79 31.01 -22.99
C PRO A 506 -4.08 30.43 -22.41
N GLU A 507 -4.09 29.15 -22.00
CA GLU A 507 -5.28 28.55 -21.36
C GLU A 507 -5.53 29.11 -19.97
N THR A 508 -4.48 29.34 -19.19
CA THR A 508 -4.58 30.01 -17.89
C THR A 508 -5.06 31.45 -18.03
N LEU A 509 -4.55 32.19 -19.02
CA LEU A 509 -5.02 33.55 -19.31
C LEU A 509 -6.52 33.54 -19.66
N ARG A 510 -6.94 32.64 -20.56
CA ARG A 510 -8.34 32.49 -20.97
C ARG A 510 -9.26 32.18 -19.79
N ARG A 511 -8.86 31.27 -18.90
CA ARG A 511 -9.62 30.94 -17.68
C ARG A 511 -9.78 32.15 -16.76
N ARG A 512 -8.72 32.93 -16.58
CA ARG A 512 -8.76 34.16 -15.76
C ARG A 512 -9.69 35.21 -16.38
N CYS A 513 -9.60 35.46 -17.68
CA CYS A 513 -10.50 36.38 -18.37
C CYS A 513 -11.96 35.96 -18.20
N MET A 514 -12.28 34.69 -18.42
CA MET A 514 -13.65 34.17 -18.27
C MET A 514 -14.21 34.39 -16.85
N VAL A 515 -13.40 34.15 -15.81
CA VAL A 515 -13.82 34.39 -14.42
C VAL A 515 -14.08 35.88 -14.19
N VAL A 516 -13.20 36.76 -14.67
CA VAL A 516 -13.38 38.21 -14.52
C VAL A 516 -14.60 38.71 -15.29
N GLU A 517 -14.86 38.21 -16.50
CA GLU A 517 -16.07 38.55 -17.27
C GLU A 517 -17.34 38.22 -16.48
N THR A 518 -17.41 37.02 -15.89
CA THR A 518 -18.58 36.63 -15.07
C THR A 518 -18.72 37.45 -13.79
N LEU A 519 -17.60 37.81 -13.15
CA LEU A 519 -17.60 38.64 -11.94
C LEU A 519 -17.96 40.10 -12.22
N ALA A 520 -17.56 40.64 -13.37
CA ALA A 520 -17.81 42.02 -13.76
C ALA A 520 -19.32 42.35 -13.84
N GLU A 521 -20.17 41.35 -14.10
CA GLU A 521 -21.63 41.51 -14.14
C GLU A 521 -22.29 41.76 -12.78
N LYS A 522 -21.77 41.14 -11.70
CA LYS A 522 -22.43 41.12 -10.37
C LYS A 522 -21.56 41.68 -9.24
N HIS A 523 -20.24 41.62 -9.37
CA HIS A 523 -19.25 41.95 -8.36
C HIS A 523 -18.07 42.75 -8.96
N PHE A 524 -18.36 43.96 -9.43
CA PHE A 524 -17.40 44.81 -10.14
C PHE A 524 -16.11 45.07 -9.34
N ASP A 525 -16.21 45.37 -8.04
CA ASP A 525 -15.02 45.69 -7.22
C ASP A 525 -14.03 44.52 -7.12
N LEU A 526 -14.53 43.28 -7.12
CA LEU A 526 -13.69 42.08 -7.13
C LEU A 526 -13.06 41.87 -8.51
N ALA A 527 -13.85 42.03 -9.57
CA ALA A 527 -13.37 41.94 -10.95
C ALA A 527 -12.27 42.98 -11.24
N PHE A 528 -12.46 44.23 -10.79
CA PHE A 528 -11.51 45.32 -10.93
C PHE A 528 -10.17 45.02 -10.24
N ARG A 529 -10.20 44.54 -8.99
CA ARG A 529 -8.96 44.13 -8.28
C ARG A 529 -8.23 43.01 -9.01
N MET A 530 -8.96 42.02 -9.54
CA MET A 530 -8.36 40.90 -10.27
C MET A 530 -7.75 41.33 -11.61
N LEU A 531 -8.36 42.27 -12.34
CA LEU A 531 -7.81 42.82 -13.58
C LEU A 531 -6.42 43.40 -13.36
N HIS A 532 -6.25 44.19 -12.30
CA HIS A 532 -4.97 44.81 -11.96
C HIS A 532 -3.94 43.82 -11.41
N GLU A 533 -4.34 42.86 -10.56
CA GLU A 533 -3.41 41.87 -10.00
C GLU A 533 -2.85 40.93 -11.07
N PHE A 534 -3.67 40.56 -12.07
CA PHE A 534 -3.30 39.60 -13.10
C PHE A 534 -2.84 40.24 -14.43
N ASP A 535 -2.84 41.57 -14.52
CA ASP A 535 -2.48 42.34 -15.72
C ASP A 535 -3.24 41.88 -16.97
N LEU A 536 -4.57 41.74 -16.82
CA LEU A 536 -5.46 41.25 -17.88
C LEU A 536 -5.91 42.40 -18.79
N PRO A 537 -6.22 42.11 -20.07
CA PRO A 537 -6.69 43.13 -21.01
C PRO A 537 -8.10 43.64 -20.61
N ALA A 538 -8.13 44.72 -19.83
CA ALA A 538 -9.36 45.27 -19.25
C ALA A 538 -10.36 45.69 -20.33
N VAL A 539 -9.91 46.37 -21.39
CA VAL A 539 -10.76 46.87 -22.47
C VAL A 539 -11.51 45.73 -23.18
N ASP A 540 -10.81 44.64 -23.51
CA ASP A 540 -11.40 43.50 -24.21
C ASP A 540 -12.43 42.78 -23.34
N ILE A 541 -12.10 42.59 -22.05
CA ILE A 541 -13.00 41.98 -21.06
C ILE A 541 -14.27 42.84 -20.89
N TYR A 542 -14.11 44.15 -20.68
CA TYR A 542 -15.26 45.04 -20.51
C TYR A 542 -16.11 45.15 -21.78
N ALA A 543 -15.49 45.19 -22.96
CA ALA A 543 -16.20 45.15 -24.24
C ALA A 543 -16.99 43.83 -24.41
N GLY A 544 -16.39 42.70 -24.03
CA GLY A 544 -17.05 41.39 -24.01
C GLY A 544 -18.25 41.33 -23.07
N VAL A 545 -18.11 41.85 -21.84
CA VAL A 545 -19.20 41.93 -20.84
C VAL A 545 -20.31 42.84 -21.34
N ALA A 546 -19.98 44.01 -21.87
CA ALA A 546 -20.95 44.96 -22.41
C ALA A 546 -21.73 44.36 -23.61
N ALA A 547 -21.03 43.65 -24.50
CA ALA A 547 -21.63 42.92 -25.61
C ALA A 547 -22.57 41.79 -25.12
N SER A 548 -22.17 41.03 -24.11
CA SER A 548 -22.95 39.92 -23.53
C SER A 548 -24.21 40.42 -22.80
N LEU A 549 -24.13 41.55 -22.08
CA LEU A 549 -25.28 42.19 -21.44
C LEU A 549 -26.25 42.77 -22.47
N ALA A 550 -25.72 43.33 -23.56
CA ALA A 550 -26.51 43.81 -24.69
C ALA A 550 -27.23 42.65 -25.41
N GLU A 551 -26.55 41.52 -25.63
CA GLU A 551 -27.15 40.33 -26.26
C GLU A 551 -28.32 39.79 -25.43
N ARG A 552 -28.19 39.76 -24.10
CA ARG A 552 -29.24 39.33 -23.16
C ARG A 552 -30.34 40.36 -22.89
N LYS A 553 -30.32 41.53 -23.57
CA LYS A 553 -31.26 42.66 -23.38
C LYS A 553 -31.36 43.18 -21.94
N LYS A 554 -30.30 43.05 -21.13
CA LYS A 554 -30.27 43.54 -19.75
C LYS A 554 -29.81 45.00 -19.66
N GLY A 555 -30.59 45.91 -20.24
CA GLY A 555 -30.24 47.34 -20.36
C GLY A 555 -29.93 48.03 -19.02
N GLY A 556 -30.65 47.68 -17.94
CA GLY A 556 -30.41 48.25 -16.60
C GLY A 556 -29.03 47.89 -16.03
N GLN A 557 -28.66 46.60 -16.09
CA GLN A 557 -27.34 46.13 -15.64
C GLN A 557 -26.21 46.69 -16.51
N LEU A 558 -26.45 46.83 -17.82
CA LEU A 558 -25.50 47.47 -18.72
C LEU A 558 -25.24 48.93 -18.33
N THR A 559 -26.28 49.71 -18.00
CA THR A 559 -26.09 51.11 -17.58
C THR A 559 -25.36 51.24 -16.25
N GLU A 560 -25.60 50.32 -15.31
CA GLU A 560 -24.91 50.29 -14.02
C GLU A 560 -23.44 49.90 -14.19
N PHE A 561 -23.18 48.87 -14.99
CA PHE A 561 -21.83 48.43 -15.35
C PHE A 561 -21.00 49.55 -16.01
N LEU A 562 -21.58 50.23 -17.00
CA LEU A 562 -20.92 51.37 -17.65
C LEU A 562 -20.65 52.50 -16.64
N LYS A 563 -21.56 52.77 -15.71
CA LYS A 563 -21.33 53.76 -14.65
C LYS A 563 -20.14 53.39 -13.77
N ASN A 564 -19.97 52.10 -13.45
CA ASN A 564 -18.86 51.60 -12.63
C ASN A 564 -17.52 51.66 -13.34
N ILE A 565 -17.51 51.44 -14.66
CA ILE A 565 -16.30 51.56 -15.49
C ILE A 565 -15.86 53.01 -15.66
N ARG A 566 -16.79 53.97 -15.64
CA ARG A 566 -16.50 55.36 -15.97
C ARG A 566 -15.44 55.95 -15.03
N GLY A 567 -14.29 56.34 -15.60
CA GLY A 567 -13.14 56.89 -14.86
C GLY A 567 -12.06 55.85 -14.51
N THR A 568 -12.24 54.58 -14.87
CA THR A 568 -11.21 53.54 -14.76
C THR A 568 -10.43 53.31 -16.06
N ILE A 569 -10.91 53.88 -17.16
CA ILE A 569 -10.47 53.65 -18.54
C ILE A 569 -10.37 55.00 -19.26
N ASP A 570 -9.46 55.09 -20.25
CA ASP A 570 -9.29 56.27 -21.11
C ASP A 570 -10.52 56.52 -22.02
N ASP A 571 -10.71 57.77 -22.45
CA ASP A 571 -11.87 58.18 -23.24
C ASP A 571 -12.00 57.41 -24.59
N ASP A 572 -10.88 57.06 -25.22
CA ASP A 572 -10.87 56.29 -26.48
C ASP A 572 -11.26 54.82 -26.28
N GLU A 573 -10.82 54.24 -25.16
CA GLU A 573 -11.12 52.86 -24.76
C GLU A 573 -12.56 52.73 -24.25
N TRP A 574 -13.08 53.77 -23.61
CA TRP A 574 -14.50 53.90 -23.24
C TRP A 574 -15.42 53.82 -24.47
N ASP A 575 -15.07 54.55 -25.54
CA ASP A 575 -15.81 54.52 -26.79
C ASP A 575 -15.75 53.14 -27.48
N GLN A 576 -14.66 52.37 -27.29
CA GLN A 576 -14.54 51.00 -27.79
C GLN A 576 -15.50 50.04 -27.06
N VAL A 577 -15.59 50.12 -25.72
CA VAL A 577 -16.52 49.30 -24.92
C VAL A 577 -17.97 49.62 -25.27
N LEU A 578 -18.33 50.90 -25.37
CA LEU A 578 -19.66 51.34 -25.82
C LEU A 578 -19.96 50.87 -27.24
N GLY A 579 -18.98 50.99 -28.14
CA GLY A 579 -19.10 50.54 -29.53
C GLY A 579 -19.43 49.06 -29.66
N ALA A 580 -18.83 48.19 -28.82
CA ALA A 580 -19.12 46.77 -28.80
C ALA A 580 -20.58 46.47 -28.42
N ALA A 581 -21.11 47.12 -27.38
CA ALA A 581 -22.51 46.99 -26.99
C ALA A 581 -23.48 47.51 -28.06
N ILE A 582 -23.18 48.67 -28.67
CA ILE A 582 -24.00 49.26 -29.73
C ILE A 582 -24.05 48.33 -30.96
N ASN A 583 -22.92 47.74 -31.34
CA ASN A 583 -22.85 46.82 -32.48
C ASN A 583 -23.73 45.59 -32.27
N VAL A 584 -23.81 45.06 -31.04
CA VAL A 584 -24.71 43.95 -30.70
C VAL A 584 -26.18 44.37 -30.79
N TYR A 585 -26.57 45.51 -30.22
CA TYR A 585 -27.95 46.01 -30.33
C TYR A 585 -28.37 46.25 -31.78
N ALA A 586 -27.48 46.83 -32.59
CA ALA A 586 -27.74 47.12 -34.00
C ALA A 586 -27.89 45.85 -34.84
N ASN A 587 -26.98 44.88 -34.70
CA ASN A 587 -26.94 43.69 -35.54
C ASN A 587 -27.87 42.57 -35.08
N ARG A 588 -27.96 42.30 -33.76
CA ARG A 588 -28.77 41.19 -33.22
C ARG A 588 -30.22 41.60 -33.00
N HIS A 589 -30.43 42.75 -32.36
CA HIS A 589 -31.77 43.16 -31.92
C HIS A 589 -32.47 44.11 -32.88
N LYS A 590 -31.75 44.74 -33.82
CA LYS A 590 -32.24 45.85 -34.68
C LYS A 590 -32.87 46.99 -33.86
N GLU A 591 -32.52 47.07 -32.58
CA GLU A 591 -32.98 48.10 -31.65
C GLU A 591 -31.99 49.26 -31.68
N ARG A 592 -32.49 50.47 -31.36
CA ARG A 592 -31.74 51.71 -31.51
C ARG A 592 -31.33 52.24 -30.13
N PRO A 593 -30.07 52.06 -29.72
CA PRO A 593 -29.63 52.47 -28.40
C PRO A 593 -29.24 53.96 -28.39
N ASP A 594 -30.20 54.86 -28.56
CA ASP A 594 -29.95 56.32 -28.64
C ASP A 594 -29.18 56.85 -27.45
N ARG A 595 -29.53 56.36 -26.24
CA ARG A 595 -28.85 56.72 -25.00
C ARG A 595 -27.37 56.30 -24.98
N LEU A 596 -27.00 55.17 -25.57
CA LEU A 596 -25.60 54.72 -25.62
C LEU A 596 -24.79 55.49 -26.66
N ILE A 597 -25.42 55.85 -27.79
CA ILE A 597 -24.78 56.67 -28.83
C ILE A 597 -24.47 58.08 -28.30
N ASP A 598 -25.37 58.65 -27.50
CA ASP A 598 -25.16 59.96 -26.89
C ASP A 598 -24.04 59.95 -25.84
N MET A 599 -23.77 58.79 -25.21
CA MET A 599 -22.69 58.60 -24.22
C MET A 599 -21.29 58.47 -24.82
N LEU A 600 -21.17 58.29 -26.14
CA LEU A 600 -19.87 58.31 -26.82
C LEU A 600 -19.23 59.70 -26.70
N ILE A 601 -17.90 59.77 -26.69
CA ILE A 601 -17.17 61.03 -26.58
C ILE A 601 -16.72 61.48 -27.97
N SER A 602 -16.11 60.59 -28.74
CA SER A 602 -15.59 60.86 -30.08
C SER A 602 -16.71 61.03 -31.11
N ASN A 603 -16.65 62.14 -31.85
CA ASN A 603 -17.56 62.40 -32.98
C ASN A 603 -17.41 61.34 -34.08
N HIS A 604 -16.19 60.84 -34.33
CA HIS A 604 -15.94 59.79 -35.31
C HIS A 604 -16.64 58.48 -34.91
N ARG A 605 -16.48 58.05 -33.65
CA ARG A 605 -17.14 56.85 -33.12
C ARG A 605 -18.67 56.98 -33.11
N LYS A 606 -19.22 58.18 -32.85
CA LYS A 606 -20.65 58.48 -32.98
C LYS A 606 -21.17 58.31 -34.40
N VAL A 607 -20.43 58.79 -35.40
CA VAL A 607 -20.77 58.62 -36.81
C VAL A 607 -20.78 57.13 -37.16
N LEU A 608 -19.74 56.38 -36.79
CA LEU A 608 -19.67 54.93 -37.00
C LEU A 608 -20.84 54.19 -36.34
N ALA A 609 -21.14 54.49 -35.08
CA ALA A 609 -22.27 53.92 -34.36
C ALA A 609 -23.61 54.23 -35.03
N CYS A 610 -23.82 55.46 -35.51
CA CYS A 610 -25.03 55.85 -36.25
C CYS A 610 -25.15 55.12 -37.59
N VAL A 611 -24.05 54.93 -38.32
CA VAL A 611 -24.00 54.16 -39.57
C VAL A 611 -24.36 52.70 -39.32
N VAL A 612 -23.75 52.07 -38.30
CA VAL A 612 -24.04 50.68 -37.92
C VAL A 612 -25.50 50.50 -37.49
N CYS A 613 -26.10 51.49 -36.82
CA CYS A 613 -27.53 51.50 -36.48
C CYS A 613 -28.46 51.84 -37.68
N GLY A 614 -27.93 52.04 -38.89
CA GLY A 614 -28.69 52.36 -40.10
C GLY A 614 -29.22 53.80 -40.17
N ARG A 615 -28.76 54.72 -39.29
CA ARG A 615 -29.20 56.12 -39.27
C ARG A 615 -28.26 57.02 -40.05
N LEU A 616 -28.25 56.86 -41.37
CA LEU A 616 -27.36 57.60 -42.26
C LEU A 616 -27.58 59.12 -42.20
N LYS A 617 -28.82 59.59 -42.02
CA LYS A 617 -29.12 61.03 -41.90
C LYS A 617 -28.56 61.65 -40.61
N SER A 618 -28.64 60.97 -39.47
CA SER A 618 -28.04 61.47 -38.22
C SER A 618 -26.52 61.34 -38.24
N ALA A 619 -25.99 60.26 -38.83
CA ALA A 619 -24.57 60.09 -39.08
C ALA A 619 -24.01 61.27 -39.90
N PHE A 620 -24.69 61.63 -41.00
CA PHE A 620 -24.34 62.79 -41.80
C PHE A 620 -24.40 64.11 -41.00
N GLN A 621 -25.45 64.33 -40.21
CA GLN A 621 -25.56 65.54 -39.39
C GLN A 621 -24.43 65.70 -38.36
N ILE A 622 -24.00 64.59 -37.74
CA ILE A 622 -22.90 64.61 -36.78
C ILE A 622 -21.57 64.86 -37.53
N ALA A 623 -21.35 64.18 -38.65
CA ALA A 623 -20.16 64.33 -39.49
C ALA A 623 -20.03 65.75 -40.10
N SER A 624 -21.13 66.32 -40.57
CA SER A 624 -21.16 67.67 -41.14
C SER A 624 -20.92 68.74 -40.08
N ARG A 625 -21.40 68.53 -38.85
CA ARG A 625 -21.17 69.44 -37.71
C ARG A 625 -19.75 69.34 -37.16
N SER A 626 -19.15 68.15 -37.18
CA SER A 626 -17.76 67.96 -36.77
C SER A 626 -16.75 68.45 -37.83
N GLY A 627 -17.20 68.70 -39.06
CA GLY A 627 -16.34 69.19 -40.15
C GLY A 627 -15.39 68.12 -40.72
N SER A 628 -15.62 66.84 -40.41
CA SER A 628 -14.74 65.74 -40.82
C SER A 628 -15.07 65.26 -42.23
N VAL A 629 -14.24 65.63 -43.21
CA VAL A 629 -14.41 65.24 -44.63
C VAL A 629 -14.37 63.72 -44.81
N ALA A 630 -13.47 63.04 -44.11
CA ALA A 630 -13.34 61.57 -44.16
C ALA A 630 -14.61 60.86 -43.67
N ASP A 631 -15.25 61.37 -42.62
CA ASP A 631 -16.49 60.80 -42.08
C ASP A 631 -17.67 61.00 -43.02
N VAL A 632 -17.77 62.18 -43.67
CA VAL A 632 -18.82 62.44 -44.66
C VAL A 632 -18.62 61.57 -45.91
N GLN A 633 -17.38 61.36 -46.37
CA GLN A 633 -17.08 60.43 -47.46
C GLN A 633 -17.45 58.98 -47.08
N TYR A 634 -17.14 58.56 -45.85
CA TYR A 634 -17.51 57.25 -45.35
C TYR A 634 -19.04 57.06 -45.30
N VAL A 635 -19.78 58.04 -44.79
CA VAL A 635 -21.26 58.02 -44.78
C VAL A 635 -21.82 58.01 -46.19
N ALA A 636 -21.23 58.76 -47.13
CA ALA A 636 -21.65 58.77 -48.53
C ALA A 636 -21.47 57.39 -49.19
N HIS A 637 -20.33 56.74 -48.95
CA HIS A 637 -20.08 55.38 -49.44
C HIS A 637 -21.09 54.39 -48.87
N GLN A 638 -21.36 54.45 -47.56
CA GLN A 638 -22.35 53.57 -46.93
C GLN A 638 -23.78 53.85 -47.36
N ALA A 639 -24.13 55.12 -47.64
CA ALA A 639 -25.43 55.48 -48.19
C ALA A 639 -25.65 54.96 -49.61
N LEU A 640 -24.58 54.85 -50.40
CA LEU A 640 -24.61 54.20 -51.71
C LEU A 640 -24.95 52.71 -51.56
N HIS A 641 -24.24 52.00 -50.67
CA HIS A 641 -24.47 50.57 -50.41
C HIS A 641 -25.86 50.28 -49.82
N ALA A 642 -26.40 51.20 -49.02
CA ALA A 642 -27.75 51.08 -48.44
C ALA A 642 -28.88 51.60 -49.35
N ASN A 643 -28.58 52.04 -50.59
CA ASN A 643 -29.53 52.67 -51.53
C ASN A 643 -30.27 53.91 -50.97
N ALA A 644 -29.67 54.63 -50.02
CA ALA A 644 -30.24 55.84 -49.43
C ALA A 644 -29.85 57.09 -50.25
N LEU A 645 -30.42 57.21 -51.46
CA LEU A 645 -30.06 58.26 -52.43
C LEU A 645 -30.19 59.69 -51.88
N SER A 646 -31.19 59.95 -51.03
CA SER A 646 -31.39 61.27 -50.43
C SER A 646 -30.27 61.71 -49.48
N VAL A 647 -29.64 60.77 -48.77
CA VAL A 647 -28.50 61.07 -47.88
C VAL A 647 -27.22 61.21 -48.70
N LEU A 648 -27.07 60.39 -49.73
CA LEU A 648 -25.95 60.46 -50.66
C LEU A 648 -25.88 61.83 -51.37
N ASP A 649 -27.02 62.37 -51.80
CA ASP A 649 -27.09 63.70 -52.42
C ASP A 649 -26.72 64.82 -51.42
N MET A 650 -27.19 64.72 -50.17
CA MET A 650 -26.78 65.65 -49.10
C MET A 650 -25.26 65.60 -48.85
N CYS A 651 -24.67 64.40 -48.80
CA CYS A 651 -23.23 64.24 -48.64
C CYS A 651 -22.45 64.84 -49.81
N LYS A 652 -22.88 64.61 -51.05
CA LYS A 652 -22.23 65.17 -52.26
C LYS A 652 -22.28 66.69 -52.29
N GLN A 653 -23.43 67.27 -51.95
CA GLN A 653 -23.59 68.74 -51.88
C GLN A 653 -22.67 69.35 -50.83
N TRP A 654 -22.55 68.72 -49.65
CA TRP A 654 -21.65 69.18 -48.61
C TRP A 654 -20.18 69.03 -49.01
N LEU A 655 -19.80 67.89 -49.59
CA LEU A 655 -18.43 67.66 -50.08
C LEU A 655 -18.04 68.65 -51.18
N ALA A 656 -18.96 69.05 -52.06
CA ALA A 656 -18.72 70.06 -53.09
C ALA A 656 -18.57 71.49 -52.56
N GLN A 657 -18.92 71.74 -51.29
CA GLN A 657 -18.76 73.05 -50.63
C GLN A 657 -17.47 73.14 -49.81
N TYR A 658 -16.87 72.01 -49.44
CA TYR A 658 -15.73 71.93 -48.51
C TYR A 658 -14.48 71.22 -49.07
N MET A 659 -14.57 70.58 -50.24
CA MET A 659 -13.44 70.31 -51.14
C MET A 659 -13.41 71.35 -52.25
#